data_AF-A0A4U0NJF1-F1
#
_entry.id   AF-A0A4U0NJF1-F1
#
_cell.length_a   1.000
_cell.length_b   1.000
_cell.length_c   1.000
_cell.angle_alpha   90.00
_cell.angle_beta   90.00
_cell.angle_gamma   90.00
#
_symmetry.space_group_name_H-M   'P 1'
#
loop_
_entity.id
_entity.type
_entity.pdbx_description
1 polymer ?
#
loop_
_entity_poly.entity_id
_entity_poly.type
_entity_poly.pdbx_seq_one_letter_code
_entity_poly.pdbx_strand_id
1 'polypeptide(L)'
;MRRDGVRTPWWKTLSGALLRVLAVWLVSSLTLLVLAALLPDFRLQSASGDSLTRTAFAAALGAGAFGLLSALVWPVLVRALLLVPALVLGLLVFFLNGSLLLLALDLIPGARGQAAPETAMIVAAAMSAASSATATFLAVRNDEAYRRRLVRLAGRRGRAARSRAGTPGMVFLQLDGLGHDVLRAATHGDRPLMATVAGWTGGSHRLTPWRTDWSSQTGASQLGILHGSNEDLPAFRWYEKETDALIVSNRPTGAAELQRRAVERTGDGGLLAQDGASRGNLFSGGAGQVALVMSVAARRDKHNRSRAGYFAYFSDPANATRTAVSFLAEVVREIVQSLRSRFRHETPRVKRGGLYPFLRAFATVVERDVVVAAVIGDMLAGRTAVYADFVAYDEVAHHSGPGHRDTHQVLRSLDRCIALIAKVGRHTPRPYRIVLLSDHGQSPGATFLERYGLSLGDLVRAGCGLPVPRRAGRTPSGAEAREAARAALHRPEGTEEPGGPHPIVLASGNLGLVSFPDTPGRITREELDRRHPALLGTLANHPGIGFLLVRSEEHGAVVLGPAGAEHRLDSGRIIGTDPLAPFGEGAADAVRRTDRFPHTADLMVNSAYDPVTGAVHAFEEQIGSHGGLGGAQNRPFLLWPMELTPPTADGELLTGAEQVHRVLRRWLREAAAAQQPLSAETDEIRRR
;
A
#
# COMPACT_ATOMS: atom_id res chain seq x y z
N MET A 1 18.55 -41.86 -20.31
CA MET A 1 17.16 -42.00 -20.80
C MET A 1 16.65 -40.64 -21.29
N ARG A 2 16.41 -40.52 -22.60
CA ARG A 2 15.81 -39.33 -23.23
C ARG A 2 14.34 -39.23 -22.81
N ARG A 3 13.87 -38.05 -22.38
CA ARG A 3 12.44 -37.74 -22.27
C ARG A 3 12.10 -36.70 -23.33
N ASP A 4 11.26 -37.13 -24.26
CA ASP A 4 10.76 -36.38 -25.40
C ASP A 4 9.92 -35.19 -24.95
N GLY A 5 10.46 -33.99 -25.15
CA GLY A 5 9.67 -32.76 -25.13
C GLY A 5 8.85 -32.68 -26.41
N VAL A 6 7.58 -33.06 -26.34
CA VAL A 6 6.60 -32.84 -27.42
C VAL A 6 6.53 -31.34 -27.70
N ARG A 7 7.30 -30.88 -28.69
CA ARG A 7 7.18 -29.53 -29.24
C ARG A 7 5.80 -29.46 -29.88
N THR A 8 4.88 -28.73 -29.25
CA THR A 8 3.59 -28.42 -29.87
C THR A 8 3.88 -27.69 -31.19
N PRO A 9 3.38 -28.19 -32.33
CA PRO A 9 3.71 -27.60 -33.61
C PRO A 9 3.22 -26.15 -33.72
N TRP A 10 3.99 -25.30 -34.40
CA TRP A 10 3.74 -23.86 -34.54
C TRP A 10 2.35 -23.55 -35.15
N TRP A 11 1.81 -24.42 -35.99
CA TRP A 11 0.46 -24.31 -36.56
C TRP A 11 -0.66 -24.51 -35.51
N LYS A 12 -0.46 -25.34 -34.48
CA LYS A 12 -1.42 -25.47 -33.35
C LYS A 12 -1.40 -24.25 -32.42
N THR A 13 -0.30 -23.49 -32.42
CA THR A 13 -0.17 -22.24 -31.65
C THR A 13 -0.73 -21.05 -32.39
N LEU A 14 -0.54 -21.00 -33.71
CA LEU A 14 -1.14 -20.01 -34.59
C LEU A 14 -2.67 -20.18 -34.61
N SER A 15 -3.16 -21.41 -34.72
CA SER A 15 -4.61 -21.70 -34.71
C SER A 15 -5.28 -21.30 -33.39
N GLY A 16 -4.65 -21.55 -32.24
CA GLY A 16 -5.18 -21.16 -30.93
C GLY A 16 -5.18 -19.64 -30.68
N ALA A 17 -4.24 -18.90 -31.28
CA ALA A 17 -4.25 -17.43 -31.24
C ALA A 17 -5.31 -16.87 -32.20
N LEU A 18 -5.41 -17.44 -33.40
CA LEU A 18 -6.42 -17.07 -34.40
C LEU A 18 -7.84 -17.31 -33.87
N LEU A 19 -8.09 -18.47 -33.25
CA LEU A 19 -9.38 -18.81 -32.62
C LEU A 19 -9.79 -17.81 -31.54
N ARG A 20 -8.85 -17.23 -30.78
CA ARG A 20 -9.17 -16.22 -29.77
C ARG A 20 -9.50 -14.88 -30.39
N VAL A 21 -8.72 -14.47 -31.38
CA VAL A 21 -9.00 -13.23 -32.13
C VAL A 21 -10.37 -13.35 -32.77
N LEU A 22 -10.68 -14.49 -33.41
CA LEU A 22 -11.98 -14.78 -33.99
C LEU A 22 -13.10 -14.81 -32.94
N ALA A 23 -12.89 -15.41 -31.77
CA ALA A 23 -13.90 -15.47 -30.71
C ALA A 23 -14.18 -14.10 -30.09
N VAL A 24 -13.13 -13.31 -29.80
CA VAL A 24 -13.29 -11.93 -29.33
C VAL A 24 -13.97 -11.09 -30.40
N TRP A 25 -13.57 -11.24 -31.66
CA TRP A 25 -14.18 -10.54 -32.79
C TRP A 25 -15.66 -10.90 -32.98
N LEU A 26 -16.02 -12.18 -32.85
CA LEU A 26 -17.40 -12.66 -32.94
C LEU A 26 -18.26 -12.06 -31.82
N VAL A 27 -17.82 -12.16 -30.56
CA VAL A 27 -18.57 -11.60 -29.41
C VAL A 27 -18.67 -10.08 -29.51
N SER A 28 -17.62 -9.42 -29.99
CA SER A 28 -17.62 -7.98 -30.25
C SER A 28 -18.66 -7.60 -31.32
N SER A 29 -18.71 -8.36 -32.41
CA SER A 29 -19.67 -8.13 -33.51
C SER A 29 -21.12 -8.36 -33.04
N LEU A 30 -21.36 -9.42 -32.25
CA LEU A 30 -22.66 -9.70 -31.63
C LEU A 30 -23.07 -8.61 -30.66
N THR A 31 -22.13 -8.11 -29.84
CA THR A 31 -22.38 -7.02 -28.90
C THR A 31 -22.78 -5.74 -29.64
N LEU A 32 -22.08 -5.41 -30.73
CA LEU A 32 -22.40 -4.24 -31.57
C LEU A 32 -23.80 -4.37 -32.19
N LEU A 33 -24.18 -5.57 -32.65
CA LEU A 33 -25.53 -5.84 -33.18
C LEU A 33 -26.63 -5.70 -32.13
N VAL A 34 -26.40 -6.24 -30.92
CA VAL A 34 -27.35 -6.11 -29.81
C VAL A 34 -27.52 -4.65 -29.41
N LEU A 35 -26.43 -3.89 -29.35
CA LEU A 35 -26.46 -2.46 -29.02
C LEU A 35 -27.17 -1.65 -30.10
N ALA A 36 -26.98 -1.97 -31.39
CA ALA A 36 -27.72 -1.35 -32.49
C ALA A 36 -29.22 -1.64 -32.49
N ALA A 37 -29.64 -2.79 -31.92
CA ALA A 37 -31.04 -3.11 -31.75
C ALA A 37 -31.68 -2.42 -30.53
N LEU A 38 -30.91 -2.21 -29.46
CA LEU A 38 -31.39 -1.64 -28.20
C LEU A 38 -31.36 -0.11 -28.16
N LEU A 39 -30.43 0.52 -28.90
CA LEU A 39 -30.22 1.97 -28.88
C LEU A 39 -30.78 2.60 -30.17
N PRO A 40 -31.90 3.36 -30.11
CA PRO A 40 -32.55 3.90 -31.30
C PRO A 40 -31.68 4.92 -32.07
N ASP A 41 -30.75 5.56 -31.37
CA ASP A 41 -29.80 6.55 -31.89
C ASP A 41 -28.47 5.94 -32.37
N PHE A 42 -28.34 4.60 -32.35
CA PHE A 42 -27.17 3.89 -32.86
C PHE A 42 -27.56 3.00 -34.04
N ARG A 43 -27.53 3.55 -35.25
CA ARG A 43 -27.94 2.83 -36.46
C ARG A 43 -26.76 2.42 -37.32
N LEU A 44 -26.60 1.12 -37.53
CA LEU A 44 -25.68 0.56 -38.52
C LEU A 44 -26.40 0.51 -39.88
N GLN A 45 -26.41 1.62 -40.62
CA GLN A 45 -27.07 1.68 -41.92
C GLN A 45 -26.12 1.32 -43.07
N SER A 46 -26.56 0.37 -43.91
CA SER A 46 -26.05 0.17 -45.27
C SER A 46 -26.69 1.22 -46.19
N ALA A 47 -25.90 1.90 -47.03
CA ALA A 47 -26.36 2.97 -47.91
C ALA A 47 -27.45 2.57 -48.94
N SER A 48 -27.84 1.29 -49.02
CA SER A 48 -28.96 0.81 -49.83
C SER A 48 -29.55 -0.48 -49.26
N GLY A 49 -30.70 -0.40 -48.59
CA GLY A 49 -31.65 -1.51 -48.37
C GLY A 49 -31.28 -2.61 -47.37
N ASP A 50 -32.23 -2.92 -46.49
CA ASP A 50 -32.18 -3.85 -45.35
C ASP A 50 -31.91 -5.32 -45.72
N SER A 51 -30.65 -5.71 -45.69
CA SER A 51 -30.25 -7.11 -45.58
C SER A 51 -29.60 -7.32 -44.21
N LEU A 52 -30.23 -8.14 -43.37
CA LEU A 52 -29.68 -8.61 -42.07
C LEU A 52 -28.22 -9.07 -42.20
N THR A 53 -27.87 -9.68 -43.34
CA THR A 53 -26.53 -10.14 -43.69
C THR A 53 -25.54 -8.98 -43.91
N ARG A 54 -25.94 -7.88 -44.54
CA ARG A 54 -25.07 -6.70 -44.71
C ARG A 54 -24.87 -5.92 -43.41
N THR A 55 -25.89 -5.83 -42.55
CA THR A 55 -25.77 -5.22 -41.22
C THR A 55 -24.83 -6.03 -40.32
N ALA A 56 -24.94 -7.36 -40.35
CA ALA A 56 -23.99 -8.25 -39.65
C ALA A 56 -22.55 -8.11 -40.20
N PHE A 57 -22.40 -7.96 -41.51
CA PHE A 57 -21.09 -7.75 -42.14
C PHE A 57 -20.48 -6.39 -41.76
N ALA A 58 -21.28 -5.32 -41.76
CA ALA A 58 -20.84 -4.00 -41.29
C ALA A 58 -20.46 -4.01 -39.80
N ALA A 59 -21.22 -4.72 -38.96
CA ALA A 59 -20.89 -4.90 -37.55
C ALA A 59 -19.57 -5.67 -37.35
N ALA A 60 -19.34 -6.70 -38.17
CA ALA A 60 -18.08 -7.44 -38.15
C ALA A 60 -16.90 -6.57 -38.58
N LEU A 61 -17.01 -5.84 -39.68
CA LEU A 61 -15.96 -4.91 -40.10
C LEU A 61 -15.72 -3.81 -39.06
N GLY A 62 -16.78 -3.25 -38.47
CA GLY A 62 -16.73 -2.24 -37.41
C GLY A 62 -16.00 -2.73 -36.16
N ALA A 63 -16.38 -3.91 -35.67
CA ALA A 63 -15.73 -4.55 -34.54
C ALA A 63 -14.25 -4.90 -34.82
N GLY A 64 -13.94 -5.30 -36.05
CA GLY A 64 -12.57 -5.60 -36.49
C GLY A 64 -11.68 -4.35 -36.57
N ALA A 65 -12.18 -3.28 -37.20
CA ALA A 65 -11.50 -1.99 -37.30
C ALA A 65 -11.31 -1.35 -35.91
N PHE A 66 -12.35 -1.36 -35.08
CA PHE A 66 -12.28 -0.89 -33.69
C PHE A 66 -11.24 -1.68 -32.89
N GLY A 67 -11.23 -3.01 -33.01
CA GLY A 67 -10.25 -3.88 -32.33
C GLY A 67 -8.81 -3.60 -32.78
N LEU A 68 -8.59 -3.39 -34.08
CA LEU A 68 -7.27 -3.09 -34.64
C LEU A 68 -6.77 -1.70 -34.23
N LEU A 69 -7.62 -0.68 -34.36
CA LEU A 69 -7.31 0.69 -33.94
C LEU A 69 -7.03 0.75 -32.44
N SER A 70 -7.83 0.05 -31.63
CA SER A 70 -7.57 -0.08 -30.19
C SER A 70 -6.23 -0.75 -29.93
N ALA A 71 -5.87 -1.83 -30.64
CA ALA A 71 -4.58 -2.50 -30.43
C ALA A 71 -3.36 -1.63 -30.80
N LEU A 72 -3.49 -0.75 -31.82
CA LEU A 72 -2.38 0.06 -32.35
C LEU A 72 -2.27 1.44 -31.69
N VAL A 73 -3.40 2.14 -31.51
CA VAL A 73 -3.44 3.54 -31.06
C VAL A 73 -3.45 3.60 -29.52
N TRP A 74 -4.10 2.64 -28.84
CA TRP A 74 -4.21 2.63 -27.38
C TRP A 74 -2.86 2.64 -26.65
N PRO A 75 -1.85 1.83 -27.02
CA PRO A 75 -0.56 1.85 -26.31
C PRO A 75 0.17 3.19 -26.46
N VAL A 76 0.00 3.88 -27.60
CA VAL A 76 0.59 5.20 -27.84
C VAL A 76 -0.12 6.27 -27.02
N LEU A 77 -1.46 6.24 -26.98
CA LEU A 77 -2.28 7.12 -26.16
C LEU A 77 -1.97 6.97 -24.67
N VAL A 78 -1.99 5.74 -24.14
CA VAL A 78 -1.65 5.46 -22.73
C VAL A 78 -0.28 6.03 -22.39
N ARG A 79 0.71 5.91 -23.28
CA ARG A 79 2.06 6.46 -23.09
C ARG A 79 2.07 7.99 -23.03
N ALA A 80 1.26 8.66 -23.85
CA ALA A 80 1.12 10.11 -23.87
C ALA A 80 0.34 10.64 -22.65
N LEU A 81 -0.56 9.84 -22.10
CA LEU A 81 -1.55 10.23 -21.09
C LEU A 81 -1.17 9.83 -19.66
N LEU A 82 0.06 9.38 -19.42
CA LEU A 82 0.59 9.07 -18.07
C LEU A 82 0.67 10.29 -17.12
N LEU A 83 0.24 11.48 -17.57
CA LEU A 83 0.22 12.72 -16.80
C LEU A 83 -1.17 13.07 -16.24
N VAL A 84 -2.17 12.22 -16.49
CA VAL A 84 -3.58 12.56 -16.30
C VAL A 84 -4.17 11.85 -15.07
N PRO A 85 -4.83 12.57 -14.13
CA PRO A 85 -5.50 11.98 -12.95
C PRO A 85 -6.41 10.81 -13.31
N ALA A 86 -6.49 9.77 -12.47
CA ALA A 86 -7.26 8.54 -12.74
C ALA A 86 -8.72 8.79 -13.17
N LEU A 87 -9.36 9.84 -12.64
CA LEU A 87 -10.71 10.27 -13.05
C LEU A 87 -10.75 10.77 -14.50
N VAL A 88 -9.75 11.56 -14.90
CA VAL A 88 -9.63 12.06 -16.26
C VAL A 88 -9.17 10.92 -17.17
N LEU A 89 -8.35 9.96 -16.70
CA LEU A 89 -8.04 8.74 -17.44
C LEU A 89 -9.32 7.93 -17.72
N GLY A 90 -10.21 7.77 -16.74
CA GLY A 90 -11.50 7.10 -16.92
C GLY A 90 -12.40 7.79 -17.97
N LEU A 91 -12.64 9.10 -17.82
CA LEU A 91 -13.40 9.90 -18.80
C LEU A 91 -12.78 9.86 -20.19
N LEU A 92 -11.45 9.93 -20.25
CA LEU A 92 -10.68 9.90 -21.48
C LEU A 92 -10.67 8.51 -22.12
N VAL A 93 -10.71 7.41 -21.35
CA VAL A 93 -10.91 6.05 -21.87
C VAL A 93 -12.25 5.96 -22.58
N PHE A 94 -13.32 6.49 -21.99
CA PHE A 94 -14.64 6.49 -22.61
C PHE A 94 -14.68 7.37 -23.87
N PHE A 95 -14.12 8.57 -23.80
CA PHE A 95 -14.04 9.49 -24.93
C PHE A 95 -13.19 8.93 -26.08
N LEU A 96 -12.00 8.37 -25.78
CA LEU A 96 -11.11 7.77 -26.77
C LEU A 96 -11.71 6.51 -27.39
N ASN A 97 -12.30 5.62 -26.60
CA ASN A 97 -12.96 4.44 -27.15
C ASN A 97 -14.18 4.84 -28.01
N GLY A 98 -14.96 5.82 -27.58
CA GLY A 98 -16.05 6.39 -28.40
C GLY A 98 -15.54 6.98 -29.70
N SER A 99 -14.44 7.73 -29.65
CA SER A 99 -13.79 8.33 -30.82
C SER A 99 -13.19 7.28 -31.77
N LEU A 100 -12.56 6.24 -31.24
CA LEU A 100 -12.03 5.13 -32.01
C LEU A 100 -13.15 4.32 -32.68
N LEU A 101 -14.30 4.17 -32.01
CA LEU A 101 -15.48 3.55 -32.61
C LEU A 101 -16.06 4.40 -33.74
N LEU A 102 -16.20 5.72 -33.53
CA LEU A 102 -16.65 6.63 -34.58
C LEU A 102 -15.70 6.61 -35.79
N LEU A 103 -14.39 6.65 -35.55
CA LEU A 103 -13.38 6.54 -36.60
C LEU A 103 -13.44 5.18 -37.32
N ALA A 104 -13.66 4.09 -36.58
CA ALA A 104 -13.81 2.76 -37.16
C ALA A 104 -15.05 2.67 -38.07
N LEU A 105 -16.16 3.30 -37.69
CA LEU A 105 -17.38 3.36 -38.51
C LEU A 105 -17.19 4.24 -39.76
N ASP A 106 -16.46 5.35 -39.64
CA ASP A 106 -16.18 6.26 -40.76
C ASP A 106 -15.21 5.66 -41.81
N LEU A 107 -14.26 4.84 -41.37
CA LEU A 107 -13.28 4.17 -42.24
C LEU A 107 -13.86 3.01 -43.08
N ILE A 108 -15.10 2.56 -42.83
CA ILE A 108 -15.70 1.41 -43.53
C ILE A 108 -16.56 1.88 -44.70
N PRO A 109 -16.18 1.54 -45.96
CA PRO A 109 -16.97 1.89 -47.14
C PRO A 109 -18.36 1.23 -47.08
N GLY A 110 -19.43 2.05 -47.11
CA GLY A 110 -20.82 1.59 -47.17
C GLY A 110 -21.58 1.50 -45.83
N ALA A 111 -20.91 1.76 -44.71
CA ALA A 111 -21.49 1.76 -43.37
C ALA A 111 -21.39 3.16 -42.71
N ARG A 112 -22.05 4.18 -43.27
CA ARG A 112 -22.15 5.49 -42.60
C ARG A 112 -23.12 5.38 -41.43
N GLY A 113 -22.64 4.86 -40.31
CA GLY A 113 -23.39 4.83 -39.06
C GLY A 113 -23.52 6.25 -38.50
N GLN A 114 -24.75 6.69 -38.23
CA GLN A 114 -24.99 7.89 -37.43
C GLN A 114 -25.09 7.46 -35.97
N ALA A 115 -24.20 8.00 -35.13
CA ALA A 115 -24.25 7.82 -33.69
C ALA A 115 -23.94 9.15 -33.03
N ALA A 116 -24.81 9.59 -32.11
CA ALA A 116 -24.48 10.72 -31.26
C ALA A 116 -23.18 10.41 -30.47
N PRO A 117 -22.30 11.40 -30.22
CA PRO A 117 -21.04 11.17 -29.50
C PRO A 117 -21.24 10.48 -28.14
N GLU A 118 -22.33 10.80 -27.44
CA GLU A 118 -22.75 10.20 -26.18
C GLU A 118 -23.06 8.70 -26.31
N THR A 119 -23.85 8.34 -27.32
CA THR A 119 -24.21 6.96 -27.64
C THR A 119 -23.00 6.15 -28.09
N ALA A 120 -22.09 6.74 -28.88
CA ALA A 120 -20.86 6.10 -29.30
C ALA A 120 -19.93 5.76 -28.11
N MET A 121 -19.86 6.63 -27.09
CA MET A 121 -19.12 6.33 -25.86
C MET A 121 -19.72 5.13 -25.09
N ILE A 122 -21.04 5.06 -24.97
CA ILE A 122 -21.74 3.94 -24.30
C ILE A 122 -21.52 2.64 -25.08
N VAL A 123 -21.63 2.67 -26.41
CA VAL A 123 -21.41 1.49 -27.26
C VAL A 123 -19.97 1.03 -27.15
N ALA A 124 -19.00 1.94 -27.23
CA ALA A 124 -17.59 1.59 -27.14
C ALA A 124 -17.20 1.05 -25.74
N ALA A 125 -17.84 1.55 -24.67
CA ALA A 125 -17.71 1.02 -23.32
C ALA A 125 -18.22 -0.42 -23.22
N ALA A 126 -19.43 -0.68 -23.71
CA ALA A 126 -20.04 -2.01 -23.71
C ALA A 126 -19.24 -3.00 -24.57
N MET A 127 -18.76 -2.56 -25.74
CA MET A 127 -17.86 -3.31 -26.60
C MET A 127 -16.53 -3.68 -25.93
N SER A 128 -15.90 -2.71 -25.25
CA SER A 128 -14.65 -2.94 -24.51
C SER A 128 -14.86 -3.91 -23.35
N ALA A 129 -15.98 -3.79 -22.63
CA ALA A 129 -16.35 -4.69 -21.55
C ALA A 129 -16.59 -6.13 -22.06
N ALA A 130 -17.35 -6.30 -23.15
CA ALA A 130 -17.63 -7.61 -23.73
C ALA A 130 -16.37 -8.27 -24.31
N SER A 131 -15.52 -7.49 -24.97
CA SER A 131 -14.21 -7.95 -25.49
C SER A 131 -13.30 -8.40 -24.34
N SER A 132 -13.23 -7.60 -23.27
CA SER A 132 -12.45 -7.88 -22.07
C SER A 132 -12.94 -9.13 -21.33
N ALA A 133 -14.26 -9.26 -21.13
CA ALA A 133 -14.86 -10.42 -20.50
C ALA A 133 -14.59 -11.70 -21.30
N THR A 134 -14.70 -11.63 -22.63
CA THR A 134 -14.43 -12.75 -23.53
C THR A 134 -12.95 -13.13 -23.53
N ALA A 135 -12.06 -12.14 -23.62
CA ALA A 135 -10.63 -12.35 -23.54
C ALA A 135 -10.22 -12.98 -22.20
N THR A 136 -10.82 -12.52 -21.10
CA THR A 136 -10.61 -13.05 -19.75
C THR A 136 -11.14 -14.47 -19.61
N PHE A 137 -12.36 -14.74 -20.09
CA PHE A 137 -12.96 -16.08 -20.08
C PHE A 137 -12.12 -17.09 -20.87
N LEU A 138 -11.66 -16.70 -22.07
CA LEU A 138 -10.79 -17.52 -22.91
C LEU A 138 -9.37 -17.68 -22.33
N ALA A 139 -8.91 -16.72 -21.53
CA ALA A 139 -7.65 -16.81 -20.79
C ALA A 139 -7.76 -17.75 -19.59
N VAL A 140 -8.83 -17.67 -18.80
CA VAL A 140 -9.11 -18.53 -17.63
C VAL A 140 -9.22 -20.01 -18.04
N ARG A 141 -9.70 -20.29 -19.27
CA ARG A 141 -9.84 -21.67 -19.77
C ARG A 141 -8.58 -22.22 -20.45
N ASN A 142 -7.50 -21.42 -20.59
CA ASN A 142 -6.28 -21.83 -21.28
C ASN A 142 -5.01 -21.24 -20.61
N ASP A 143 -4.59 -21.87 -19.51
CA ASP A 143 -3.34 -21.55 -18.78
C ASP A 143 -2.09 -21.57 -19.69
N GLU A 144 -2.11 -22.29 -20.81
CA GLU A 144 -0.96 -22.50 -21.72
C GLU A 144 -0.56 -21.27 -22.56
N ALA A 145 -1.51 -20.42 -22.95
CA ALA A 145 -1.23 -19.30 -23.85
C ALA A 145 -0.90 -18.00 -23.11
N TYR A 146 -1.51 -17.79 -21.94
CA TYR A 146 -1.10 -16.75 -21.00
C TYR A 146 0.36 -16.99 -20.57
N ARG A 147 0.69 -18.24 -20.22
CA ARG A 147 2.07 -18.70 -19.96
C ARG A 147 3.03 -18.38 -21.09
N ARG A 148 2.69 -18.68 -22.35
CA ARG A 148 3.58 -18.41 -23.51
C ARG A 148 3.71 -16.94 -23.89
N ARG A 149 2.71 -16.09 -23.61
CA ARG A 149 2.83 -14.63 -23.79
C ARG A 149 3.76 -14.04 -22.72
N LEU A 150 3.61 -14.48 -21.47
CA LEU A 150 4.44 -14.06 -20.34
C LEU A 150 5.88 -14.56 -20.46
N VAL A 151 6.09 -15.83 -20.84
CA VAL A 151 7.43 -16.40 -21.10
C VAL A 151 8.11 -15.71 -22.29
N ARG A 152 7.38 -15.27 -23.32
CA ARG A 152 7.95 -14.48 -24.43
C ARG A 152 8.33 -13.06 -24.01
N LEU A 153 7.59 -12.44 -23.09
CA LEU A 153 7.92 -11.15 -22.52
C LEU A 153 9.13 -11.24 -21.56
N ALA A 154 9.25 -12.32 -20.79
CA ALA A 154 10.42 -12.62 -19.95
C ALA A 154 11.65 -13.04 -20.78
N GLY A 155 11.44 -13.75 -21.89
CA GLY A 155 12.49 -14.32 -22.75
C GLY A 155 13.33 -13.32 -23.53
N ARG A 156 12.92 -12.04 -23.61
CA ARG A 156 13.71 -10.99 -24.28
C ARG A 156 14.79 -10.35 -23.37
N ARG A 157 14.90 -10.73 -22.09
CA ARG A 157 15.78 -10.03 -21.12
C ARG A 157 16.70 -10.86 -20.22
N GLY A 158 16.96 -12.15 -20.46
CA GLY A 158 17.84 -12.87 -19.53
C GLY A 158 18.51 -14.14 -20.04
N ARG A 159 19.65 -14.01 -20.72
CA ARG A 159 20.64 -15.09 -20.85
C ARG A 159 21.27 -15.45 -19.48
N ALA A 160 21.18 -14.55 -18.49
CA ALA A 160 21.63 -14.74 -17.11
C ALA A 160 20.67 -15.55 -16.22
N ALA A 161 19.35 -15.49 -16.45
CA ALA A 161 18.33 -16.18 -15.63
C ALA A 161 18.41 -17.72 -15.74
N ARG A 162 19.03 -18.25 -16.80
CA ARG A 162 19.26 -19.69 -16.96
C ARG A 162 20.36 -20.24 -16.04
N SER A 163 21.19 -19.39 -15.43
CA SER A 163 22.34 -19.82 -14.62
C SER A 163 22.01 -20.20 -13.17
N ARG A 164 20.79 -19.92 -12.69
CA ARG A 164 20.33 -20.23 -11.30
C ARG A 164 18.92 -20.83 -11.27
N ALA A 165 18.61 -21.69 -12.24
CA ALA A 165 17.37 -22.43 -12.29
C ALA A 165 17.32 -23.45 -11.12
N GLY A 166 16.78 -23.02 -9.98
CA GLY A 166 16.43 -23.89 -8.86
C GLY A 166 16.59 -23.28 -7.46
N THR A 167 17.25 -22.13 -7.30
CA THR A 167 17.27 -21.42 -6.01
C THR A 167 15.90 -20.77 -5.76
N PRO A 168 15.23 -21.04 -4.64
CA PRO A 168 13.96 -20.37 -4.32
C PRO A 168 14.12 -18.85 -4.25
N GLY A 169 13.13 -18.12 -4.76
CA GLY A 169 12.97 -16.68 -4.50
C GLY A 169 12.08 -16.43 -3.29
N MET A 170 12.12 -15.21 -2.76
CA MET A 170 11.26 -14.75 -1.66
C MET A 170 10.30 -13.67 -2.15
N VAL A 171 9.04 -13.74 -1.74
CA VAL A 171 8.05 -12.67 -1.92
C VAL A 171 7.53 -12.28 -0.54
N PHE A 172 7.77 -11.04 -0.15
CA PHE A 172 7.25 -10.41 1.06
C PHE A 172 6.05 -9.55 0.66
N LEU A 173 4.87 -9.88 1.17
CA LEU A 173 3.64 -9.11 0.94
C LEU A 173 3.22 -8.47 2.27
N GLN A 174 3.44 -7.16 2.38
CA GLN A 174 2.99 -6.37 3.51
C GLN A 174 1.48 -6.10 3.36
N LEU A 175 0.71 -6.40 4.39
CA LEU A 175 -0.70 -6.03 4.54
C LEU A 175 -0.76 -4.85 5.52
N ASP A 176 -0.65 -3.65 4.96
CA ASP A 176 -0.54 -2.40 5.71
C ASP A 176 -1.67 -2.24 6.73
N GLY A 177 -1.32 -1.85 7.96
CA GLY A 177 -2.25 -1.60 9.07
C GLY A 177 -2.98 -2.83 9.63
N LEU A 178 -2.75 -4.03 9.08
CA LEU A 178 -3.48 -5.24 9.50
C LEU A 178 -2.86 -5.89 10.74
N GLY A 179 -3.44 -5.67 11.91
CA GLY A 179 -2.95 -6.25 13.16
C GLY A 179 -3.10 -7.78 13.25
N HIS A 180 -2.25 -8.42 14.07
CA HIS A 180 -2.22 -9.86 14.30
C HIS A 180 -3.59 -10.43 14.66
N ASP A 181 -4.29 -9.80 15.61
CA ASP A 181 -5.56 -10.31 16.13
C ASP A 181 -6.70 -10.18 15.10
N VAL A 182 -6.64 -9.16 14.23
CA VAL A 182 -7.58 -9.01 13.10
C VAL A 182 -7.32 -10.09 12.06
N LEU A 183 -6.05 -10.36 11.70
CA LEU A 183 -5.75 -11.45 10.79
C LEU A 183 -6.22 -12.79 11.36
N ARG A 184 -5.96 -13.04 12.65
CA ARG A 184 -6.41 -14.25 13.34
C ARG A 184 -7.94 -14.39 13.24
N ALA A 185 -8.68 -13.33 13.55
CA ALA A 185 -10.14 -13.35 13.42
C ALA A 185 -10.59 -13.58 11.96
N ALA A 186 -9.90 -13.00 10.98
CA ALA A 186 -10.22 -13.11 9.57
C ALA A 186 -9.98 -14.51 8.97
N THR A 187 -9.14 -15.34 9.61
CA THR A 187 -8.82 -16.70 9.17
C THR A 187 -9.57 -17.79 9.93
N HIS A 188 -10.26 -17.46 11.03
CA HIS A 188 -11.00 -18.43 11.85
C HIS A 188 -12.45 -18.63 11.38
N GLY A 189 -13.03 -19.78 11.77
CA GLY A 189 -14.43 -20.16 11.53
C GLY A 189 -14.66 -20.92 10.22
N ASP A 190 -15.88 -21.42 10.02
CA ASP A 190 -16.26 -22.26 8.87
C ASP A 190 -16.24 -21.50 7.53
N ARG A 191 -16.39 -20.18 7.59
CA ARG A 191 -16.40 -19.28 6.42
C ARG A 191 -15.46 -18.10 6.68
N PRO A 192 -14.13 -18.32 6.64
CA PRO A 192 -13.16 -17.28 6.92
C PRO A 192 -13.25 -16.14 5.89
N LEU A 193 -12.92 -14.91 6.33
CA LEU A 193 -12.84 -13.76 5.43
C LEU A 193 -11.68 -13.89 4.45
N MET A 194 -10.58 -14.51 4.89
CA MET A 194 -9.38 -14.75 4.10
C MET A 194 -9.14 -16.26 3.96
N ALA A 195 -9.88 -16.90 3.05
CA ALA A 195 -9.88 -18.35 2.90
C ALA A 195 -8.52 -18.92 2.46
N THR A 196 -7.80 -18.20 1.60
CA THR A 196 -6.46 -18.61 1.15
C THR A 196 -5.49 -18.58 2.33
N VAL A 197 -5.50 -17.48 3.09
CA VAL A 197 -4.63 -17.32 4.25
C VAL A 197 -5.00 -18.29 5.37
N ALA A 198 -6.29 -18.57 5.57
CA ALA A 198 -6.76 -19.60 6.51
C ALA A 198 -6.18 -20.99 6.17
N GLY A 199 -6.17 -21.35 4.89
CA GLY A 199 -5.53 -22.59 4.42
C GLY A 199 -4.02 -22.62 4.66
N TRP A 200 -3.35 -21.46 4.64
CA TRP A 200 -1.92 -21.36 4.94
C TRP A 200 -1.65 -21.54 6.43
N THR A 201 -2.41 -20.85 7.29
CA THR A 201 -2.28 -20.97 8.75
C THR A 201 -2.58 -22.38 9.26
N GLY A 202 -3.44 -23.13 8.56
CA GLY A 202 -3.80 -24.50 8.93
C GLY A 202 -2.83 -25.59 8.45
N GLY A 203 -1.84 -25.27 7.61
CA GLY A 203 -1.05 -26.35 6.98
C GLY A 203 0.35 -26.02 6.48
N SER A 204 0.65 -24.81 6.01
CA SER A 204 1.95 -24.50 5.39
C SER A 204 2.72 -23.35 6.02
N HIS A 205 2.04 -22.50 6.78
CA HIS A 205 2.62 -21.29 7.37
C HIS A 205 2.37 -21.22 8.87
N ARG A 206 3.26 -20.54 9.58
CA ARG A 206 3.14 -20.21 11.01
C ARG A 206 2.89 -18.71 11.15
N LEU A 207 1.95 -18.35 12.02
CA LEU A 207 1.67 -16.96 12.37
C LEU A 207 2.43 -16.61 13.66
N THR A 208 3.28 -15.59 13.61
CA THR A 208 4.09 -15.11 14.74
C THR A 208 3.85 -13.61 14.94
N PRO A 209 3.41 -13.15 16.13
CA PRO A 209 3.29 -11.72 16.42
C PRO A 209 4.67 -11.09 16.64
N TRP A 210 4.75 -9.78 16.44
CA TRP A 210 5.89 -8.97 16.87
C TRP A 210 5.40 -7.64 17.46
N ARG A 211 6.26 -6.92 18.20
CA ARG A 211 5.94 -5.63 18.82
C ARG A 211 6.65 -4.50 18.10
N THR A 212 5.93 -3.44 17.75
CA THR A 212 6.51 -2.26 17.09
C THR A 212 7.47 -1.50 18.02
N ASP A 213 8.27 -0.61 17.44
CA ASP A 213 8.85 0.52 18.18
C ASP A 213 7.74 1.47 18.68
N TRP A 214 8.08 2.55 19.41
CA TRP A 214 7.08 3.52 19.85
C TRP A 214 6.33 4.14 18.67
N SER A 215 7.05 4.55 17.62
CA SER A 215 6.43 4.91 16.35
C SER A 215 5.93 3.65 15.63
N SER A 216 4.64 3.37 15.77
CA SER A 216 3.93 2.26 15.11
C SER A 216 3.38 2.70 13.75
N GLN A 217 4.28 3.12 12.84
CA GLN A 217 3.91 3.75 11.57
C GLN A 217 4.66 3.14 10.40
N THR A 218 4.02 3.16 9.22
CA THR A 218 4.55 2.65 7.96
C THR A 218 5.96 3.15 7.68
N GLY A 219 6.23 4.45 7.87
CA GLY A 219 7.57 5.04 7.73
C GLY A 219 8.62 4.42 8.65
N ALA A 220 8.33 4.34 9.94
CA ALA A 220 9.23 3.77 10.94
C ALA A 220 9.48 2.27 10.71
N SER A 221 8.42 1.53 10.42
CA SER A 221 8.47 0.09 10.21
C SER A 221 9.14 -0.27 8.89
N GLN A 222 8.73 0.31 7.76
CA GLN A 222 9.32 0.00 6.47
C GLN A 222 10.80 0.41 6.38
N LEU A 223 11.20 1.55 6.96
CA LEU A 223 12.61 1.96 6.95
C LEU A 223 13.48 0.94 7.68
N GLY A 224 13.06 0.53 8.88
CA GLY A 224 13.75 -0.49 9.66
C GLY A 224 13.77 -1.86 8.95
N ILE A 225 12.63 -2.31 8.43
CA ILE A 225 12.49 -3.60 7.73
C ILE A 225 13.34 -3.64 6.44
N LEU A 226 13.34 -2.57 5.64
CA LEU A 226 13.98 -2.56 4.33
C LEU A 226 15.45 -2.14 4.36
N HIS A 227 15.86 -1.27 5.28
CA HIS A 227 17.22 -0.72 5.34
C HIS A 227 17.99 -1.09 6.60
N GLY A 228 17.35 -1.78 7.55
CA GLY A 228 18.00 -2.31 8.75
C GLY A 228 18.17 -1.32 9.88
N SER A 229 17.77 -0.05 9.69
CA SER A 229 17.71 0.92 10.78
C SER A 229 16.57 1.91 10.59
N ASN A 230 15.81 2.15 11.65
CA ASN A 230 14.84 3.26 11.75
C ASN A 230 15.24 4.29 12.82
N GLU A 231 16.52 4.29 13.19
CA GLU A 231 17.10 5.25 14.13
C GLU A 231 16.87 6.67 13.62
N ASP A 232 16.50 7.57 14.53
CA ASP A 232 16.24 8.98 14.22
C ASP A 232 14.99 9.24 13.35
N LEU A 233 14.00 8.33 13.43
CA LEU A 233 12.65 8.52 12.90
C LEU A 233 11.65 8.46 14.07
N PRO A 234 11.36 9.60 14.74
CA PRO A 234 10.55 9.62 15.96
C PRO A 234 9.05 9.46 15.70
N ALA A 235 8.56 9.86 14.52
CA ALA A 235 7.16 9.79 14.12
C ALA A 235 6.97 9.95 12.61
N PHE A 236 5.72 10.00 12.15
CA PHE A 236 5.33 10.11 10.74
C PHE A 236 5.72 11.47 10.18
N ARG A 237 5.65 12.50 11.02
CA ARG A 237 6.12 13.85 10.77
C ARG A 237 6.69 14.48 12.03
N TRP A 238 7.76 15.25 11.88
CA TRP A 238 8.43 15.98 12.95
C TRP A 238 9.12 17.22 12.39
N TYR A 239 9.47 18.15 13.27
CA TYR A 239 10.16 19.38 12.92
C TYR A 239 11.63 19.28 13.32
N GLU A 240 12.54 19.50 12.38
CA GLU A 240 13.99 19.56 12.60
C GLU A 240 14.40 21.02 12.77
N LYS A 241 14.76 21.39 14.00
CA LYS A 241 15.05 22.79 14.39
C LYS A 241 16.31 23.32 13.70
N GLU A 242 17.28 22.45 13.45
CA GLU A 242 18.57 22.78 12.82
C GLU A 242 18.40 23.25 11.38
N THR A 243 17.38 22.72 10.69
CA THR A 243 17.10 23.01 9.28
C THR A 243 15.85 23.84 9.06
N ASP A 244 15.12 24.18 10.13
CA ASP A 244 13.81 24.82 10.08
C ASP A 244 12.84 24.10 9.12
N ALA A 245 12.82 22.76 9.19
CA ALA A 245 12.15 21.93 8.20
C ALA A 245 11.19 20.93 8.84
N LEU A 246 10.00 20.83 8.24
CA LEU A 246 9.05 19.76 8.54
C LEU A 246 9.38 18.54 7.68
N ILE A 247 9.82 17.47 8.33
CA ILE A 247 9.99 16.17 7.68
C ILE A 247 8.67 15.40 7.76
N VAL A 248 8.28 14.78 6.65
CA VAL A 248 7.12 13.88 6.56
C VAL A 248 7.55 12.63 5.81
N SER A 249 7.43 11.48 6.47
CA SER A 249 7.97 10.20 6.02
C SER A 249 7.41 9.71 4.68
N ASN A 250 6.17 10.07 4.34
CA ASN A 250 5.53 9.66 3.08
C ASN A 250 5.64 10.69 1.94
N ARG A 251 6.33 11.83 2.17
CA ARG A 251 6.67 12.76 1.09
C ARG A 251 7.89 12.21 0.34
N PRO A 252 7.92 12.27 -1.01
CA PRO A 252 9.08 11.82 -1.78
C PRO A 252 10.44 12.36 -1.29
N THR A 253 10.52 13.66 -0.97
CA THR A 253 11.75 14.28 -0.42
C THR A 253 12.13 13.71 0.94
N GLY A 254 11.18 13.67 1.88
CA GLY A 254 11.37 13.09 3.21
C GLY A 254 11.79 11.62 3.15
N ALA A 255 11.09 10.81 2.35
CA ALA A 255 11.41 9.39 2.17
C ALA A 255 12.81 9.18 1.56
N ALA A 256 13.23 10.03 0.63
CA ALA A 256 14.57 9.97 0.03
C ALA A 256 15.67 10.30 1.04
N GLU A 257 15.45 11.32 1.88
CA GLU A 257 16.38 11.73 2.93
C GLU A 257 16.49 10.66 4.03
N LEU A 258 15.37 10.11 4.50
CA LEU A 258 15.36 9.05 5.50
C LEU A 258 16.06 7.78 5.00
N GLN A 259 15.85 7.41 3.74
CA GLN A 259 16.58 6.31 3.12
C GLN A 259 18.09 6.59 3.08
N ARG A 260 18.50 7.82 2.73
CA ARG A 260 19.92 8.20 2.70
C ARG A 260 20.55 8.03 4.08
N ARG A 261 19.91 8.58 5.12
CA ARG A 261 20.37 8.47 6.52
C ARG A 261 20.50 7.02 6.97
N ALA A 262 19.52 6.18 6.65
CA ALA A 262 19.56 4.76 7.01
C ALA A 262 20.70 4.00 6.31
N VAL A 263 20.91 4.22 5.00
CA VAL A 263 22.00 3.61 4.23
C VAL A 263 23.37 4.05 4.76
N GLU A 264 23.55 5.34 5.06
CA GLU A 264 24.80 5.86 5.64
C GLU A 264 25.10 5.24 7.00
N ARG A 265 24.08 5.05 7.83
CA ARG A 265 24.21 4.47 9.17
C ARG A 265 24.54 2.98 9.15
N THR A 266 23.90 2.22 8.26
CA THR A 266 24.09 0.77 8.19
C THR A 266 25.25 0.35 7.29
N GLY A 267 25.68 1.22 6.37
CA GLY A 267 26.65 0.89 5.33
C GLY A 267 26.10 -0.14 4.32
N ASP A 268 24.79 -0.35 4.29
CA ASP A 268 24.12 -1.36 3.46
C ASP A 268 23.12 -0.71 2.51
N GLY A 269 23.07 -1.19 1.27
CA GLY A 269 22.12 -0.71 0.26
C GLY A 269 20.66 -1.13 0.52
N GLY A 270 20.44 -2.11 1.41
CA GLY A 270 19.11 -2.55 1.85
C GLY A 270 18.77 -4.00 1.47
N LEU A 271 17.64 -4.48 2.00
CA LEU A 271 17.15 -5.86 1.92
C LEU A 271 17.03 -6.39 0.47
N LEU A 272 16.80 -5.50 -0.50
CA LEU A 272 16.50 -5.80 -1.89
C LEU A 272 17.64 -5.41 -2.85
N ALA A 273 18.82 -5.06 -2.32
CA ALA A 273 19.97 -4.64 -3.12
C ALA A 273 20.45 -5.71 -4.13
N GLN A 274 20.26 -7.00 -3.82
CA GLN A 274 20.70 -8.12 -4.66
C GLN A 274 19.58 -8.68 -5.54
N ASP A 275 19.38 -8.09 -6.73
CA ASP A 275 18.35 -8.50 -7.71
C ASP A 275 16.89 -8.43 -7.19
N GLY A 276 16.63 -7.50 -6.26
CA GLY A 276 15.32 -7.30 -5.67
C GLY A 276 14.40 -6.33 -6.42
N ALA A 277 13.10 -6.40 -6.10
CA ALA A 277 12.07 -5.48 -6.56
C ALA A 277 11.24 -4.92 -5.38
N SER A 278 10.97 -3.60 -5.42
CA SER A 278 10.16 -2.88 -4.42
C SER A 278 8.92 -2.27 -5.08
N ARG A 279 7.72 -2.60 -4.57
CA ARG A 279 6.42 -2.26 -5.18
C ARG A 279 5.47 -1.64 -4.15
N GLY A 280 5.02 -0.40 -4.39
CA GLY A 280 4.05 0.27 -3.51
C GLY A 280 4.61 0.79 -2.18
N ASN A 281 5.93 0.68 -1.95
CA ASN A 281 6.54 0.99 -0.66
C ASN A 281 6.98 2.46 -0.55
N LEU A 282 7.19 2.97 0.66
CA LEU A 282 7.84 4.27 0.87
C LEU A 282 9.32 4.23 0.45
N PHE A 283 10.01 3.14 0.80
CA PHE A 283 11.44 2.96 0.57
C PHE A 283 11.77 1.91 -0.48
N SER A 284 12.89 2.10 -1.18
CA SER A 284 13.32 1.18 -2.24
C SER A 284 13.90 -0.14 -1.71
N GLY A 285 14.38 -0.17 -0.46
CA GLY A 285 15.18 -1.28 0.08
C GLY A 285 16.43 -1.60 -0.75
N GLY A 286 16.93 -0.67 -1.57
CA GLY A 286 18.04 -0.91 -2.50
C GLY A 286 17.65 -1.56 -3.82
N ALA A 287 16.36 -1.79 -4.07
CA ALA A 287 15.90 -2.48 -5.26
C ALA A 287 16.25 -1.74 -6.56
N GLY A 288 16.86 -2.44 -7.51
CA GLY A 288 17.09 -1.91 -8.86
C GLY A 288 15.81 -1.83 -9.71
N GLN A 289 14.71 -2.46 -9.27
CA GLN A 289 13.39 -2.37 -9.89
C GLN A 289 12.37 -1.79 -8.91
N VAL A 290 11.82 -0.63 -9.25
CA VAL A 290 10.84 0.07 -8.41
C VAL A 290 9.59 0.42 -9.21
N ALA A 291 8.43 0.34 -8.57
CA ALA A 291 7.18 0.93 -9.07
C ALA A 291 6.36 1.40 -7.86
N LEU A 292 5.80 2.62 -7.95
CA LEU A 292 5.10 3.24 -6.81
C LEU A 292 5.97 3.30 -5.55
N VAL A 293 7.21 3.79 -5.68
CA VAL A 293 8.12 3.94 -4.53
C VAL A 293 8.39 5.42 -4.25
N MET A 294 8.02 5.91 -3.06
CA MET A 294 8.04 7.35 -2.73
C MET A 294 9.44 7.94 -2.74
N SER A 295 10.40 7.33 -2.05
CA SER A 295 11.82 7.76 -1.99
C SER A 295 12.48 7.90 -3.37
N VAL A 296 12.01 7.17 -4.37
CA VAL A 296 12.52 7.24 -5.73
C VAL A 296 11.80 8.30 -6.56
N ALA A 297 10.56 8.66 -6.20
CA ALA A 297 9.78 9.69 -6.91
C ALA A 297 10.41 11.10 -6.81
N ALA A 298 11.24 11.37 -5.80
CA ALA A 298 12.01 12.61 -5.69
C ALA A 298 13.15 12.72 -6.72
N ARG A 299 13.70 11.60 -7.20
CA ARG A 299 14.84 11.58 -8.12
C ARG A 299 14.35 11.66 -9.57
N ARG A 300 14.48 12.83 -10.20
CA ARG A 300 14.09 13.12 -11.61
C ARG A 300 14.98 12.46 -12.68
N ASP A 301 15.61 11.32 -12.40
CA ASP A 301 16.53 10.70 -13.35
C ASP A 301 15.82 9.88 -14.44
N LYS A 302 16.22 10.12 -15.70
CA LYS A 302 15.73 9.43 -16.91
C LYS A 302 15.89 7.89 -16.87
N HIS A 303 16.74 7.36 -15.98
CA HIS A 303 16.98 5.93 -15.84
C HIS A 303 16.03 5.21 -14.86
N ASN A 304 15.25 5.95 -14.06
CA ASN A 304 14.40 5.33 -13.03
C ASN A 304 13.01 4.94 -13.59
N ARG A 305 12.83 3.63 -13.82
CA ARG A 305 11.67 3.04 -14.53
C ARG A 305 10.38 2.96 -13.70
N SER A 306 10.10 3.91 -12.81
CA SER A 306 8.85 3.97 -12.03
C SER A 306 7.59 3.90 -12.92
N ARG A 307 7.65 4.50 -14.13
CA ARG A 307 6.56 4.50 -15.12
C ARG A 307 6.33 3.18 -15.85
N ALA A 308 7.25 2.22 -15.79
CA ALA A 308 7.15 0.98 -16.58
C ALA A 308 6.03 0.06 -16.07
N GLY A 309 5.76 0.06 -14.75
CA GLY A 309 4.70 -0.76 -14.15
C GLY A 309 3.30 -0.30 -14.56
N TYR A 310 3.00 0.99 -14.41
CA TYR A 310 1.74 1.61 -14.87
C TYR A 310 1.51 1.40 -16.36
N PHE A 311 2.52 1.74 -17.17
CA PHE A 311 2.43 1.58 -18.62
C PHE A 311 2.17 0.12 -19.01
N ALA A 312 2.90 -0.84 -18.45
CA ALA A 312 2.72 -2.25 -18.79
C ALA A 312 1.32 -2.77 -18.40
N TYR A 313 0.76 -2.32 -17.27
CA TYR A 313 -0.57 -2.72 -16.83
C TYR A 313 -1.69 -2.14 -17.70
N PHE A 314 -1.68 -0.83 -17.95
CA PHE A 314 -2.72 -0.11 -18.70
C PHE A 314 -2.59 -0.22 -20.24
N SER A 315 -1.48 -0.78 -20.73
CA SER A 315 -1.32 -1.11 -22.16
C SER A 315 -2.35 -2.12 -22.66
N ASP A 316 -2.96 -2.90 -21.76
CA ASP A 316 -4.10 -3.76 -22.08
C ASP A 316 -5.42 -2.98 -21.86
N PRO A 317 -6.20 -2.67 -22.92
CA PRO A 317 -7.47 -1.95 -22.79
C PRO A 317 -8.45 -2.65 -21.83
N ALA A 318 -8.40 -3.97 -21.77
CA ALA A 318 -9.23 -4.77 -20.87
C ALA A 318 -8.97 -4.44 -19.39
N ASN A 319 -7.71 -4.27 -19.01
CA ASN A 319 -7.31 -3.87 -17.67
C ASN A 319 -7.75 -2.44 -17.36
N ALA A 320 -7.58 -1.52 -18.32
CA ALA A 320 -8.00 -0.13 -18.17
C ALA A 320 -9.50 0.00 -17.91
N THR A 321 -10.34 -0.66 -18.72
CA THR A 321 -11.80 -0.67 -18.54
C THR A 321 -12.19 -1.32 -17.22
N ARG A 322 -11.62 -2.48 -16.88
CA ARG A 322 -11.91 -3.18 -15.62
C ARG A 322 -11.58 -2.31 -14.41
N THR A 323 -10.41 -1.68 -14.40
CA THR A 323 -9.98 -0.79 -13.32
C THR A 323 -10.88 0.44 -13.24
N ALA A 324 -11.27 1.06 -14.36
CA ALA A 324 -12.20 2.20 -14.37
C ALA A 324 -13.57 1.86 -13.78
N VAL A 325 -14.17 0.73 -14.21
CA VAL A 325 -15.46 0.26 -13.67
C VAL A 325 -15.34 -0.08 -12.18
N SER A 326 -14.27 -0.77 -11.79
CA SER A 326 -14.02 -1.14 -10.39
C SER A 326 -13.80 0.09 -9.51
N PHE A 327 -13.10 1.10 -10.03
CA PHE A 327 -12.88 2.38 -9.36
C PHE A 327 -14.19 3.12 -9.13
N LEU A 328 -15.02 3.27 -10.18
CA LEU A 328 -16.35 3.89 -10.04
C LEU A 328 -17.24 3.11 -9.05
N ALA A 329 -17.22 1.78 -9.13
CA ALA A 329 -17.96 0.93 -8.20
C ALA A 329 -17.49 1.13 -6.75
N GLU A 330 -16.20 1.35 -6.51
CA GLU A 330 -15.68 1.64 -5.17
C GLU A 330 -16.05 3.05 -4.69
N VAL A 331 -16.03 4.06 -5.56
CA VAL A 331 -16.51 5.42 -5.24
C VAL A 331 -17.98 5.38 -4.81
N VAL A 332 -18.84 4.76 -5.61
CA VAL A 332 -20.28 4.62 -5.30
C VAL A 332 -20.47 3.83 -4.00
N ARG A 333 -19.70 2.77 -3.83
CA ARG A 333 -19.74 1.94 -2.62
C ARG A 333 -19.37 2.71 -1.37
N GLU A 334 -18.32 3.52 -1.40
CA GLU A 334 -17.93 4.38 -0.28
C GLU A 334 -19.06 5.35 0.08
N ILE A 335 -19.68 6.00 -0.91
CA ILE A 335 -20.82 6.89 -0.69
C ILE A 335 -21.97 6.14 0.01
N VAL A 336 -22.34 4.96 -0.50
CA VAL A 336 -23.41 4.13 0.08
C VAL A 336 -23.06 3.66 1.49
N GLN A 337 -21.82 3.23 1.73
CA GLN A 337 -21.34 2.80 3.05
C GLN A 337 -21.37 3.96 4.05
N SER A 338 -20.84 5.12 3.67
CA SER A 338 -20.88 6.34 4.47
C SER A 338 -22.31 6.75 4.83
N LEU A 339 -23.23 6.73 3.86
CA LEU A 339 -24.66 7.02 4.12
C LEU A 339 -25.29 5.99 5.05
N ARG A 340 -25.03 4.70 4.86
CA ARG A 340 -25.55 3.63 5.74
C ARG A 340 -25.05 3.77 7.16
N SER A 341 -23.76 4.03 7.37
CA SER A 341 -23.19 4.28 8.69
C SER A 341 -23.83 5.51 9.36
N ARG A 342 -24.16 6.54 8.56
CA ARG A 342 -24.93 7.70 9.06
C ARG A 342 -26.34 7.33 9.50
N PHE A 343 -27.09 6.58 8.69
CA PHE A 343 -28.45 6.16 9.03
C PHE A 343 -28.51 5.17 10.20
N ARG A 344 -27.46 4.36 10.38
CA ARG A 344 -27.33 3.43 11.51
C ARG A 344 -26.79 4.06 12.79
N HIS A 345 -26.45 5.34 12.76
CA HIS A 345 -25.88 6.06 13.90
C HIS A 345 -24.63 5.36 14.46
N GLU A 346 -23.80 4.78 13.57
CA GLU A 346 -22.54 4.13 13.95
C GLU A 346 -21.56 5.20 14.47
N THR A 347 -20.99 4.95 15.65
CA THR A 347 -19.97 5.79 16.31
C THR A 347 -18.79 4.92 16.78
N PRO A 348 -17.56 5.46 16.83
CA PRO A 348 -17.13 6.81 16.42
C PRO A 348 -17.17 7.01 14.89
N ARG A 349 -17.14 8.25 14.41
CA ARG A 349 -17.25 8.53 12.96
C ARG A 349 -16.50 9.77 12.50
N VAL A 350 -15.70 9.61 11.44
CA VAL A 350 -15.02 10.70 10.72
C VAL A 350 -15.71 11.07 9.40
N LYS A 351 -15.36 12.23 8.85
CA LYS A 351 -15.92 12.72 7.58
C LYS A 351 -15.37 11.90 6.41
N ARG A 352 -16.26 11.21 5.70
CA ARG A 352 -15.94 10.35 4.54
C ARG A 352 -16.40 10.94 3.19
N GLY A 353 -16.61 12.25 3.13
CA GLY A 353 -17.08 12.96 1.93
C GLY A 353 -15.96 13.70 1.18
N GLY A 354 -16.30 14.36 0.06
CA GLY A 354 -15.34 15.14 -0.72
C GLY A 354 -14.43 14.26 -1.59
N LEU A 355 -13.11 14.42 -1.46
CA LEU A 355 -12.13 13.66 -2.25
C LEU A 355 -11.89 12.23 -1.74
N TYR A 356 -12.27 11.93 -0.50
CA TYR A 356 -11.99 10.64 0.14
C TYR A 356 -12.49 9.40 -0.65
N PRO A 357 -13.72 9.36 -1.20
CA PRO A 357 -14.17 8.22 -2.01
C PRO A 357 -13.25 7.90 -3.20
N PHE A 358 -12.65 8.92 -3.80
CA PHE A 358 -11.70 8.75 -4.90
C PHE A 358 -10.33 8.26 -4.42
N LEU A 359 -9.87 8.73 -3.25
CA LEU A 359 -8.63 8.26 -2.62
C LEU A 359 -8.74 6.78 -2.22
N ARG A 360 -9.84 6.41 -1.55
CA ARG A 360 -10.14 5.01 -1.22
C ARG A 360 -10.20 4.14 -2.48
N ALA A 361 -10.88 4.60 -3.54
CA ALA A 361 -10.94 3.86 -4.80
C ALA A 361 -9.58 3.70 -5.48
N PHE A 362 -8.70 4.70 -5.35
CA PHE A 362 -7.33 4.61 -5.84
C PHE A 362 -6.54 3.53 -5.08
N ALA A 363 -6.51 3.59 -3.76
CA ALA A 363 -5.78 2.63 -2.90
C ALA A 363 -6.30 1.19 -3.08
N THR A 364 -7.62 1.01 -3.02
CA THR A 364 -8.23 -0.33 -3.00
C THR A 364 -8.35 -0.98 -4.38
N VAL A 365 -8.24 -0.23 -5.49
CA VAL A 365 -8.39 -0.75 -6.86
C VAL A 365 -7.13 -0.51 -7.68
N VAL A 366 -6.78 0.75 -7.94
CA VAL A 366 -5.73 1.11 -8.91
C VAL A 366 -4.37 0.66 -8.41
N GLU A 367 -3.99 1.12 -7.22
CA GLU A 367 -2.71 0.83 -6.61
C GLU A 367 -2.53 -0.67 -6.38
N ARG A 368 -3.51 -1.31 -5.72
CA ARG A 368 -3.54 -2.76 -5.52
C ARG A 368 -3.34 -3.54 -6.82
N ASP A 369 -4.10 -3.25 -7.88
CA ASP A 369 -4.02 -4.03 -9.13
C ASP A 369 -2.68 -3.83 -9.84
N VAL A 370 -2.13 -2.61 -9.81
CA VAL A 370 -0.79 -2.31 -10.35
C VAL A 370 0.30 -3.05 -9.57
N VAL A 371 0.23 -3.05 -8.23
CA VAL A 371 1.17 -3.78 -7.37
C VAL A 371 1.10 -5.28 -7.63
N VAL A 372 -0.10 -5.88 -7.66
CA VAL A 372 -0.29 -7.31 -7.96
C VAL A 372 0.31 -7.67 -9.32
N ALA A 373 0.02 -6.89 -10.35
CA ALA A 373 0.56 -7.14 -11.70
C ALA A 373 2.09 -7.02 -11.74
N ALA A 374 2.67 -6.07 -11.01
CA ALA A 374 4.10 -5.89 -10.92
C ALA A 374 4.79 -7.06 -10.19
N VAL A 375 4.24 -7.50 -9.06
CA VAL A 375 4.73 -8.68 -8.31
C VAL A 375 4.72 -9.92 -9.20
N ILE A 376 3.62 -10.19 -9.89
CA ILE A 376 3.50 -11.30 -10.83
C ILE A 376 4.56 -11.17 -11.94
N GLY A 377 4.76 -9.97 -12.49
CA GLY A 377 5.78 -9.70 -13.50
C GLY A 377 7.19 -9.99 -13.00
N ASP A 378 7.52 -9.62 -11.76
CA ASP A 378 8.82 -9.88 -11.15
C ASP A 378 9.06 -11.37 -10.88
N MET A 379 8.03 -12.08 -10.41
CA MET A 379 8.10 -13.52 -10.22
C MET A 379 8.33 -14.26 -11.55
N LEU A 380 7.65 -13.84 -12.62
CA LEU A 380 7.82 -14.39 -13.95
C LEU A 380 9.17 -14.02 -14.58
N ALA A 381 9.73 -12.88 -14.21
CA ALA A 381 11.10 -12.49 -14.55
C ALA A 381 12.16 -13.27 -13.75
N GLY A 382 11.77 -13.97 -12.68
CA GLY A 382 12.65 -14.81 -11.88
C GLY A 382 13.52 -14.03 -10.89
N ARG A 383 13.05 -12.88 -10.39
CA ARG A 383 13.75 -12.08 -9.37
C ARG A 383 14.00 -12.86 -8.08
N THR A 384 15.10 -12.59 -7.40
CA THR A 384 15.47 -13.27 -6.15
C THR A 384 14.58 -12.86 -4.98
N ALA A 385 14.23 -11.58 -4.89
CA ALA A 385 13.44 -11.02 -3.81
C ALA A 385 12.41 -9.99 -4.33
N VAL A 386 11.18 -10.04 -3.82
CA VAL A 386 10.15 -9.04 -4.09
C VAL A 386 9.55 -8.61 -2.77
N TYR A 387 9.49 -7.30 -2.52
CA TYR A 387 8.73 -6.73 -1.40
C TYR A 387 7.63 -5.84 -1.97
N ALA A 388 6.40 -6.09 -1.55
CA ALA A 388 5.24 -5.35 -2.01
C ALA A 388 4.33 -4.98 -0.86
N ASP A 389 3.80 -3.77 -0.90
CA ASP A 389 2.90 -3.25 0.11
C ASP A 389 1.48 -3.05 -0.43
N PHE A 390 0.51 -3.36 0.42
CA PHE A 390 -0.91 -3.31 0.12
C PHE A 390 -1.64 -2.39 1.12
N VAL A 391 -1.57 -1.09 0.86
CA VAL A 391 -2.16 0.02 1.65
C VAL A 391 -3.69 -0.01 1.80
N ALA A 392 -4.37 -0.90 1.09
CA ALA A 392 -5.82 -0.87 0.95
C ALA A 392 -6.58 -1.08 2.27
N TYR A 393 -6.05 -1.90 3.18
CA TYR A 393 -6.70 -2.16 4.48
C TYR A 393 -6.57 -0.95 5.39
N ASP A 394 -5.36 -0.44 5.55
CA ASP A 394 -5.04 0.73 6.38
C ASP A 394 -5.91 1.96 6.06
N GLU A 395 -5.99 2.34 4.78
CA GLU A 395 -6.77 3.50 4.32
C GLU A 395 -8.27 3.40 4.71
N VAL A 396 -8.85 2.20 4.57
CA VAL A 396 -10.26 1.97 4.92
C VAL A 396 -10.46 1.86 6.43
N ALA A 397 -9.51 1.24 7.13
CA ALA A 397 -9.56 1.06 8.58
C ALA A 397 -9.46 2.42 9.32
N HIS A 398 -8.68 3.36 8.80
CA HIS A 398 -8.63 4.74 9.32
C HIS A 398 -9.99 5.44 9.39
N HIS A 399 -10.86 5.18 8.41
CA HIS A 399 -12.11 5.90 8.25
C HIS A 399 -13.35 5.13 8.74
N SER A 400 -13.25 3.80 8.81
CA SER A 400 -14.36 2.93 9.20
C SER A 400 -14.12 2.15 10.48
N GLY A 401 -12.87 2.07 10.95
CA GLY A 401 -12.44 1.27 12.09
C GLY A 401 -11.93 -0.13 11.68
N PRO A 402 -10.94 -0.70 12.40
CA PRO A 402 -10.24 -1.92 11.99
C PRO A 402 -11.13 -3.17 11.86
N GLY A 403 -12.10 -3.33 12.77
CA GLY A 403 -13.04 -4.46 12.78
C GLY A 403 -14.34 -4.23 12.00
N HIS A 404 -14.44 -3.17 11.20
CA HIS A 404 -15.70 -2.79 10.57
C HIS A 404 -16.06 -3.66 9.35
N ARG A 405 -17.34 -3.70 8.98
CA ARG A 405 -17.81 -4.47 7.81
C ARG A 405 -17.17 -4.01 6.50
N ASP A 406 -16.81 -2.73 6.43
CA ASP A 406 -16.15 -2.14 5.27
C ASP A 406 -14.72 -2.72 5.10
N THR A 407 -13.96 -2.88 6.18
CA THR A 407 -12.62 -3.49 6.12
C THR A 407 -12.69 -4.99 5.80
N HIS A 408 -13.72 -5.71 6.27
CA HIS A 408 -13.93 -7.13 5.91
C HIS A 408 -14.06 -7.37 4.40
N GLN A 409 -14.60 -6.40 3.65
CA GLN A 409 -14.65 -6.48 2.20
C GLN A 409 -13.25 -6.36 1.58
N VAL A 410 -12.44 -5.45 2.12
CA VAL A 410 -11.05 -5.26 1.68
C VAL A 410 -10.24 -6.53 1.92
N LEU A 411 -10.37 -7.16 3.10
CA LEU A 411 -9.71 -8.43 3.43
C LEU A 411 -10.03 -9.54 2.42
N ARG A 412 -11.31 -9.71 2.04
CA ARG A 412 -11.70 -10.66 0.99
C ARG A 412 -11.05 -10.34 -0.36
N SER A 413 -10.82 -9.06 -0.65
CA SER A 413 -10.17 -8.64 -1.89
C SER A 413 -8.67 -8.89 -1.88
N LEU A 414 -8.01 -8.63 -0.75
CA LEU A 414 -6.61 -8.95 -0.53
C LEU A 414 -6.37 -10.46 -0.61
N ASP A 415 -7.23 -11.28 0.00
CA ASP A 415 -7.14 -12.75 -0.07
C ASP A 415 -7.19 -13.25 -1.52
N ARG A 416 -8.05 -12.68 -2.37
CA ARG A 416 -8.08 -13.01 -3.81
C ARG A 416 -6.79 -12.62 -4.53
N CYS A 417 -6.16 -11.51 -4.14
CA CYS A 417 -4.89 -11.08 -4.73
C CYS A 417 -3.76 -12.04 -4.32
N ILE A 418 -3.71 -12.40 -3.03
CA ILE A 418 -2.78 -13.39 -2.48
C ILE A 418 -2.96 -14.75 -3.18
N ALA A 419 -4.20 -15.20 -3.35
CA ALA A 419 -4.52 -16.43 -4.08
C ALA A 419 -4.01 -16.41 -5.53
N LEU A 420 -4.17 -15.29 -6.22
CA LEU A 420 -3.68 -15.11 -7.59
C LEU A 420 -2.15 -15.17 -7.64
N ILE A 421 -1.45 -14.44 -6.76
CA ILE A 421 0.01 -14.44 -6.68
C ILE A 421 0.53 -15.86 -6.40
N ALA A 422 -0.06 -16.57 -5.44
CA ALA A 422 0.31 -17.93 -5.10
C ALA A 422 0.05 -18.93 -6.23
N LYS A 423 -1.08 -18.79 -6.94
CA LYS A 423 -1.40 -19.62 -8.12
C LYS A 423 -0.37 -19.39 -9.25
N VAL A 424 0.02 -18.15 -9.50
CA VAL A 424 1.03 -17.82 -10.51
C VAL A 424 2.41 -18.31 -10.09
N GLY A 425 2.76 -18.22 -8.80
CA GLY A 425 4.05 -18.70 -8.26
C GLY A 425 4.39 -20.13 -8.64
N ARG A 426 3.38 -21.02 -8.72
CA ARG A 426 3.56 -22.42 -9.17
C ARG A 426 4.05 -22.59 -10.61
N HIS A 427 3.97 -21.54 -11.42
CA HIS A 427 4.28 -21.56 -12.86
C HIS A 427 5.47 -20.68 -13.24
N THR A 428 6.19 -20.16 -12.25
CA THR A 428 7.31 -19.23 -12.47
C THR A 428 8.63 -19.98 -12.71
N PRO A 429 9.65 -19.34 -13.31
CA PRO A 429 10.92 -20.02 -13.64
C PRO A 429 11.72 -20.55 -12.44
N ARG A 430 11.38 -20.10 -11.23
CA ARG A 430 11.96 -20.56 -9.95
C ARG A 430 10.84 -20.70 -8.91
N PRO A 431 10.96 -21.61 -7.93
CA PRO A 431 9.99 -21.66 -6.84
C PRO A 431 10.04 -20.37 -6.00
N TYR A 432 8.90 -19.94 -5.46
CA TYR A 432 8.82 -18.79 -4.56
C TYR A 432 8.22 -19.19 -3.22
N ARG A 433 8.84 -18.67 -2.15
CA ARG A 433 8.32 -18.67 -0.80
C ARG A 433 7.62 -17.34 -0.54
N ILE A 434 6.37 -17.40 -0.12
CA ILE A 434 5.57 -16.20 0.13
C ILE A 434 5.49 -16.01 1.64
N VAL A 435 5.87 -14.82 2.10
CA VAL A 435 5.72 -14.38 3.49
C VAL A 435 4.72 -13.25 3.48
N LEU A 436 3.68 -13.33 4.32
CA LEU A 436 2.84 -12.17 4.61
C LEU A 436 3.35 -11.52 5.88
N LEU A 437 3.35 -10.20 5.92
CA LEU A 437 3.68 -9.46 7.13
C LEU A 437 2.78 -8.25 7.28
N SER A 438 2.73 -7.71 8.48
CA SER A 438 2.21 -6.38 8.75
C SER A 438 3.32 -5.57 9.41
N ASP A 439 3.35 -4.28 9.11
CA ASP A 439 4.24 -3.27 9.65
C ASP A 439 3.73 -2.67 10.97
N HIS A 440 2.41 -2.54 11.10
CA HIS A 440 1.70 -2.25 12.34
C HIS A 440 0.25 -2.76 12.25
N GLY A 441 -0.46 -2.73 13.38
CA GLY A 441 -1.92 -2.89 13.41
C GLY A 441 -2.65 -1.56 13.41
N GLN A 442 -3.92 -1.57 13.80
CA GLN A 442 -4.66 -0.38 14.17
C GLN A 442 -5.51 -0.61 15.42
N SER A 443 -5.57 0.40 16.28
CA SER A 443 -6.44 0.44 17.46
C SER A 443 -7.68 1.29 17.16
N PRO A 444 -8.89 0.85 17.54
CA PRO A 444 -10.11 1.63 17.33
C PRO A 444 -10.17 2.83 18.29
N GLY A 445 -11.02 3.81 18.03
CA GLY A 445 -11.37 4.83 19.03
C GLY A 445 -11.94 6.11 18.45
N ALA A 446 -12.61 6.89 19.30
CA ALA A 446 -12.98 8.25 18.95
C ALA A 446 -11.73 9.12 18.89
N THR A 447 -11.70 10.06 17.93
CA THR A 447 -10.61 11.05 17.85
C THR A 447 -10.57 11.87 19.15
N PHE A 448 -9.40 12.37 19.52
CA PHE A 448 -9.23 13.25 20.66
C PHE A 448 -10.14 14.48 20.56
N LEU A 449 -10.25 15.05 19.35
CA LEU A 449 -11.15 16.17 19.08
C LEU A 449 -12.62 15.80 19.28
N GLU A 450 -13.08 14.66 18.77
CA GLU A 450 -14.47 14.18 18.95
C GLU A 450 -14.78 13.91 20.42
N ARG A 451 -13.82 13.36 21.17
CA ARG A 451 -14.02 12.98 22.58
C ARG A 451 -13.98 14.18 23.53
N TYR A 452 -13.10 15.15 23.30
CA TYR A 452 -12.80 16.22 24.25
C TYR A 452 -13.13 17.63 23.73
N GLY A 453 -13.52 17.79 22.46
CA GLY A 453 -13.90 19.08 21.87
C GLY A 453 -12.75 20.05 21.60
N LEU A 454 -11.50 19.61 21.82
CA LEU A 454 -10.27 20.39 21.64
C LEU A 454 -9.23 19.54 20.88
N SER A 455 -8.37 20.17 20.08
CA SER A 455 -7.20 19.49 19.51
C SER A 455 -6.02 19.47 20.49
N LEU A 456 -5.02 18.62 20.24
CA LEU A 456 -3.77 18.66 21.01
C LEU A 456 -3.11 20.04 20.93
N GLY A 457 -3.15 20.68 19.75
CA GLY A 457 -2.64 22.04 19.56
C GLY A 457 -3.35 23.06 20.44
N ASP A 458 -4.67 22.95 20.59
CA ASP A 458 -5.44 23.82 21.49
C ASP A 458 -5.03 23.64 22.95
N LEU A 459 -4.79 22.39 23.38
CA LEU A 459 -4.35 22.07 24.74
C LEU A 459 -2.93 22.58 25.02
N VAL A 460 -2.01 22.43 24.07
CA VAL A 460 -0.64 23.00 24.18
C VAL A 460 -0.68 24.52 24.24
N ARG A 461 -1.51 25.17 23.40
CA ARG A 461 -1.67 26.63 23.44
C ARG A 461 -2.23 27.10 24.79
N ALA A 462 -3.25 26.42 25.31
CA ALA A 462 -3.79 26.70 26.64
C ALA A 462 -2.70 26.57 27.73
N GLY A 463 -1.93 25.47 27.71
CA GLY A 463 -0.83 25.24 28.65
C GLY A 463 0.31 26.26 28.54
N CYS A 464 0.50 26.86 27.36
CA CYS A 464 1.48 27.93 27.14
C CYS A 464 0.92 29.34 27.41
N GLY A 465 -0.35 29.49 27.82
CA GLY A 465 -1.00 30.78 28.01
C GLY A 465 -1.31 31.54 26.71
N LEU A 466 -1.33 30.83 25.57
CA LEU A 466 -1.62 31.40 24.26
C LEU A 466 -3.13 31.38 23.95
N PRO A 467 -3.64 32.30 23.11
CA PRO A 467 -5.06 32.34 22.74
C PRO A 467 -5.50 31.02 22.09
N VAL A 468 -6.60 30.42 22.56
CA VAL A 468 -7.17 29.21 21.94
C VAL A 468 -8.24 29.60 20.90
N PRO A 469 -8.25 29.06 19.67
CA PRO A 469 -9.28 29.35 18.70
C PRO A 469 -10.66 28.90 19.21
N ARG A 470 -11.71 29.66 18.88
CA ARG A 470 -13.10 29.30 19.23
C ARG A 470 -13.62 28.04 18.54
N ARG A 471 -12.92 27.56 17.50
CA ARG A 471 -13.22 26.34 16.76
C ARG A 471 -11.92 25.59 16.52
N ALA A 472 -11.86 24.35 17.00
CA ALA A 472 -10.73 23.47 16.72
C ALA A 472 -10.61 23.21 15.22
N GLY A 473 -9.38 23.32 14.70
CA GLY A 473 -9.05 22.93 13.34
C GLY A 473 -9.15 21.42 13.16
N ARG A 474 -9.53 20.97 11.94
CA ARG A 474 -9.56 19.56 11.58
C ARG A 474 -8.28 19.19 10.83
N THR A 475 -7.68 18.05 11.16
CA THR A 475 -6.51 17.53 10.45
C THR A 475 -6.94 16.70 9.23
N PRO A 476 -6.24 16.79 8.09
CA PRO A 476 -6.56 15.95 6.94
C PRO A 476 -6.26 14.47 7.22
N SER A 477 -7.17 13.55 6.87
CA SER A 477 -6.97 12.09 6.88
C SER A 477 -6.50 11.55 5.52
N GLY A 478 -6.13 10.25 5.46
CA GLY A 478 -5.76 9.55 4.22
C GLY A 478 -4.45 10.07 3.60
N ALA A 479 -3.46 10.37 4.44
CA ALA A 479 -2.22 11.01 4.01
C ALA A 479 -1.44 10.14 3.02
N GLU A 480 -1.42 8.82 3.22
CA GLU A 480 -0.67 7.88 2.38
C GLU A 480 -1.26 7.75 0.98
N ALA A 481 -2.54 7.40 0.85
CA ALA A 481 -3.20 7.31 -0.44
C ALA A 481 -3.15 8.63 -1.22
N ARG A 482 -3.23 9.77 -0.52
CA ARG A 482 -3.13 11.10 -1.13
C ARG A 482 -1.74 11.40 -1.68
N GLU A 483 -0.68 11.15 -0.90
CA GLU A 483 0.69 11.38 -1.38
C GLU A 483 1.07 10.37 -2.46
N ALA A 484 0.61 9.12 -2.36
CA ALA A 484 0.76 8.14 -3.44
C ALA A 484 0.09 8.58 -4.73
N ALA A 485 -1.14 9.09 -4.67
CA ALA A 485 -1.81 9.67 -5.82
C ALA A 485 -1.10 10.92 -6.36
N ARG A 486 -0.57 11.80 -5.50
CA ARG A 486 0.19 12.99 -5.93
C ARG A 486 1.50 12.61 -6.61
N ALA A 487 2.25 11.67 -6.04
CA ALA A 487 3.50 11.16 -6.59
C ALA A 487 3.26 10.47 -7.94
N ALA A 488 2.21 9.64 -8.05
CA ALA A 488 1.80 9.03 -9.31
C ALA A 488 1.41 10.06 -10.38
N LEU A 489 0.90 11.22 -9.97
CA LEU A 489 0.50 12.33 -10.85
C LEU A 489 1.55 13.43 -11.00
N HIS A 490 2.76 13.24 -10.44
CA HIS A 490 3.85 14.22 -10.47
C HIS A 490 3.45 15.64 -10.03
N ARG A 491 2.53 15.74 -9.06
CA ARG A 491 2.20 17.04 -8.46
C ARG A 491 3.31 17.48 -7.50
N PRO A 492 3.68 18.77 -7.47
CA PRO A 492 4.66 19.27 -6.52
C PRO A 492 4.19 19.02 -5.09
N GLU A 493 5.15 18.79 -4.20
CA GLU A 493 4.88 18.66 -2.77
C GLU A 493 4.34 19.99 -2.22
N GLY A 494 3.42 19.90 -1.25
CA GLY A 494 2.92 21.09 -0.57
C GLY A 494 3.99 21.68 0.34
N THR A 495 4.21 22.98 0.27
CA THR A 495 5.01 23.75 1.23
C THR A 495 4.15 24.03 2.46
N GLU A 496 4.39 23.33 3.55
CA GLU A 496 3.94 23.76 4.88
C GLU A 496 5.10 24.55 5.49
N GLU A 497 4.97 25.87 5.58
CA GLU A 497 5.96 26.72 6.26
C GLU A 497 5.75 26.63 7.78
N PRO A 498 6.66 26.00 8.54
CA PRO A 498 6.53 25.90 9.98
C PRO A 498 7.27 27.10 10.62
N GLY A 499 6.80 28.33 10.35
CA GLY A 499 7.48 29.55 10.81
C GLY A 499 6.61 30.40 11.73
N GLY A 500 6.97 30.52 13.00
CA GLY A 500 6.36 31.48 13.94
C GLY A 500 6.91 31.35 15.36
N PRO A 501 6.66 32.35 16.25
CA PRO A 501 7.13 32.34 17.65
C PRO A 501 6.30 31.40 18.55
N HIS A 502 5.53 30.49 17.97
CA HIS A 502 4.60 29.63 18.69
C HIS A 502 5.05 28.17 18.66
N PRO A 503 4.67 27.36 19.66
CA PRO A 503 4.95 25.93 19.65
C PRO A 503 4.37 25.28 18.40
N ILE A 504 5.19 24.48 17.71
CA ILE A 504 4.75 23.63 16.60
C ILE A 504 4.20 22.35 17.22
N VAL A 505 2.95 22.02 16.89
CA VAL A 505 2.28 20.80 17.37
C VAL A 505 1.91 19.94 16.19
N LEU A 506 2.45 18.73 16.14
CA LEU A 506 2.26 17.77 15.07
C LEU A 506 1.58 16.52 15.60
N ALA A 507 0.50 16.10 14.95
CA ALA A 507 -0.18 14.85 15.24
C ALA A 507 0.36 13.73 14.34
N SER A 508 0.48 12.53 14.87
CA SER A 508 0.99 11.33 14.19
C SER A 508 0.17 10.14 14.68
N GLY A 509 -1.10 10.09 14.27
CA GLY A 509 -2.13 9.23 14.82
C GLY A 509 -2.40 9.53 16.29
N ASN A 510 -2.16 8.57 17.18
CA ASN A 510 -2.31 8.75 18.63
C ASN A 510 -1.02 9.20 19.35
N LEU A 511 0.03 9.51 18.58
CA LEU A 511 1.26 10.15 19.03
C LEU A 511 1.25 11.64 18.64
N GLY A 512 1.66 12.51 19.54
CA GLY A 512 1.79 13.94 19.34
C GLY A 512 3.23 14.40 19.60
N LEU A 513 3.67 15.40 18.84
CA LEU A 513 5.00 15.99 18.94
C LEU A 513 4.85 17.49 19.14
N VAL A 514 5.52 18.04 20.14
CA VAL A 514 5.56 19.48 20.41
C VAL A 514 7.00 19.95 20.28
N SER A 515 7.22 21.00 19.50
CA SER A 515 8.52 21.62 19.31
C SER A 515 8.44 23.13 19.54
N PHE A 516 9.47 23.69 20.17
CA PHE A 516 9.67 25.10 20.47
C PHE A 516 10.80 25.62 19.58
N PRO A 517 10.49 26.24 18.42
CA PRO A 517 11.50 26.64 17.42
C PRO A 517 12.47 27.71 17.91
N ASP A 518 12.08 28.49 18.92
CA ASP A 518 12.87 29.56 19.53
C ASP A 518 14.02 29.05 20.41
N THR A 519 14.09 27.74 20.65
CA THR A 519 15.08 27.11 21.53
C THR A 519 15.91 26.10 20.74
N PRO A 520 17.22 26.34 20.56
CA PRO A 520 18.12 25.37 19.93
C PRO A 520 18.18 24.04 20.70
N GLY A 521 18.18 22.92 19.99
CA GLY A 521 18.17 21.58 20.60
C GLY A 521 16.87 21.26 21.35
N ARG A 522 16.89 20.22 22.21
CA ARG A 522 15.73 19.86 23.04
C ARG A 522 15.66 20.76 24.27
N ILE A 523 14.54 21.45 24.44
CA ILE A 523 14.24 22.20 25.67
C ILE A 523 14.08 21.23 26.84
N THR A 524 14.58 21.63 28.00
CA THR A 524 14.57 20.80 29.20
C THR A 524 13.26 20.97 29.96
N ARG A 525 12.91 20.00 30.81
CA ARG A 525 11.75 20.06 31.70
C ARG A 525 11.80 21.33 32.55
N GLU A 526 12.96 21.58 33.17
CA GLU A 526 13.18 22.70 34.07
C GLU A 526 12.97 24.04 33.35
N GLU A 527 13.42 24.13 32.10
CA GLU A 527 13.19 25.30 31.25
C GLU A 527 11.74 25.45 30.83
N LEU A 528 11.05 24.35 30.48
CA LEU A 528 9.64 24.36 30.17
C LEU A 528 8.78 24.79 31.36
N ASP A 529 9.07 24.28 32.55
CA ASP A 529 8.37 24.66 33.79
C ASP A 529 8.59 26.14 34.12
N ARG A 530 9.75 26.71 33.77
CA ARG A 530 10.03 28.15 33.92
C ARG A 530 9.28 29.01 32.90
N ARG A 531 9.23 28.62 31.63
CA ARG A 531 8.58 29.39 30.55
C ARG A 531 7.06 29.23 30.51
N HIS A 532 6.59 28.01 30.74
CA HIS A 532 5.20 27.60 30.63
C HIS A 532 4.77 26.72 31.82
N PRO A 533 4.67 27.28 33.05
CA PRO A 533 4.46 26.51 34.29
C PRO A 533 3.22 25.62 34.29
N ALA A 534 2.21 25.95 33.48
CA ALA A 534 0.98 25.18 33.39
C ALA A 534 1.02 24.06 32.34
N LEU A 535 1.99 24.03 31.42
CA LEU A 535 1.96 23.16 30.24
C LEU A 535 2.01 21.68 30.58
N LEU A 536 3.08 21.24 31.27
CA LEU A 536 3.27 19.82 31.59
C LEU A 536 2.15 19.30 32.49
N GLY A 537 1.75 20.08 33.49
CA GLY A 537 0.62 19.75 34.37
C GLY A 537 -0.72 19.66 33.61
N THR A 538 -1.00 20.59 32.70
CA THR A 538 -2.24 20.59 31.89
C THR A 538 -2.31 19.36 31.00
N LEU A 539 -1.20 19.01 30.35
CA LEU A 539 -1.12 17.85 29.46
C LEU A 539 -1.19 16.54 30.26
N ALA A 540 -0.36 16.37 31.29
CA ALA A 540 -0.25 15.12 32.03
C ALA A 540 -1.52 14.74 32.81
N ASN A 541 -2.30 15.75 33.25
CA ASN A 541 -3.57 15.52 33.96
C ASN A 541 -4.79 15.44 33.03
N HIS A 542 -4.63 15.66 31.73
CA HIS A 542 -5.76 15.57 30.81
C HIS A 542 -6.16 14.10 30.60
N PRO A 543 -7.44 13.70 30.77
CA PRO A 543 -7.86 12.30 30.71
C PRO A 543 -7.68 11.62 29.34
N GLY A 544 -7.47 12.41 28.28
CA GLY A 544 -7.15 11.92 26.94
C GLY A 544 -5.66 11.70 26.65
N ILE A 545 -4.78 12.03 27.59
CA ILE A 545 -3.33 11.85 27.50
C ILE A 545 -2.93 10.69 28.40
N GLY A 546 -2.16 9.75 27.85
CA GLY A 546 -1.66 8.59 28.59
C GLY A 546 -0.38 8.93 29.33
N PHE A 547 0.59 9.52 28.63
CA PHE A 547 1.84 9.99 29.21
C PHE A 547 2.54 11.01 28.30
N LEU A 548 3.51 11.72 28.88
CA LEU A 548 4.43 12.61 28.19
C LEU A 548 5.87 12.10 28.36
N LEU A 549 6.71 12.21 27.33
CA LEU A 549 8.17 12.13 27.49
C LEU A 549 8.76 13.55 27.40
N VAL A 550 9.57 13.92 28.38
CA VAL A 550 10.36 15.16 28.42
C VAL A 550 11.78 14.85 28.89
N ARG A 551 12.75 15.65 28.45
CA ARG A 551 14.14 15.55 28.93
C ARG A 551 14.36 16.48 30.12
N SER A 552 14.83 15.96 31.23
CA SER A 552 15.25 16.71 32.42
C SER A 552 16.77 16.84 32.44
N GLU A 553 17.27 17.99 32.89
CA GLU A 553 18.71 18.19 33.12
C GLU A 553 19.23 17.29 34.23
N GLU A 554 18.45 17.10 35.30
CA GLU A 554 18.85 16.32 36.47
C GLU A 554 18.64 14.81 36.28
N HIS A 555 17.59 14.43 35.57
CA HIS A 555 17.11 13.04 35.55
C HIS A 555 17.12 12.38 34.17
N GLY A 556 17.59 13.09 33.13
CA GLY A 556 17.59 12.57 31.77
C GLY A 556 16.17 12.35 31.26
N ALA A 557 15.88 11.18 30.69
CA ALA A 557 14.57 10.88 30.14
C ALA A 557 13.51 10.63 31.22
N VAL A 558 12.51 11.51 31.31
CA VAL A 558 11.42 11.42 32.30
C VAL A 558 10.08 11.28 31.61
N VAL A 559 9.32 10.27 31.99
CA VAL A 559 7.94 10.09 31.59
C VAL A 559 7.01 10.62 32.66
N LEU A 560 6.07 11.49 32.28
CA LEU A 560 5.10 12.12 33.18
C LEU A 560 3.70 11.54 32.95
N GLY A 561 2.98 11.33 34.05
CA GLY A 561 1.58 10.90 34.06
C GLY A 561 0.73 11.77 35.01
N PRO A 562 -0.56 11.41 35.18
CA PRO A 562 -1.49 12.20 35.98
C PRO A 562 -1.10 12.23 37.46
N ALA A 563 -1.60 13.23 38.19
CA ALA A 563 -1.38 13.40 39.64
C ALA A 563 0.10 13.42 40.07
N GLY A 564 0.98 13.92 39.20
CA GLY A 564 2.43 14.02 39.48
C GLY A 564 3.17 12.68 39.38
N ALA A 565 2.59 11.68 38.73
CA ALA A 565 3.26 10.42 38.46
C ALA A 565 4.47 10.61 37.53
N GLU A 566 5.58 9.94 37.84
CA GLU A 566 6.80 9.98 37.03
C GLU A 566 7.44 8.60 36.88
N HIS A 567 8.05 8.35 35.72
CA HIS A 567 8.98 7.25 35.52
C HIS A 567 10.28 7.80 34.92
N ARG A 568 11.36 7.77 35.69
CA ARG A 568 12.69 8.25 35.30
C ARG A 568 13.46 7.11 34.63
N LEU A 569 13.52 7.11 33.30
CA LEU A 569 13.91 5.94 32.51
C LEU A 569 15.38 5.53 32.69
N ASP A 570 16.26 6.47 33.03
CA ASP A 570 17.69 6.22 33.21
C ASP A 570 18.00 5.53 34.54
N SER A 571 17.26 5.89 35.59
CA SER A 571 17.40 5.30 36.93
C SER A 571 16.44 4.13 37.20
N GLY A 572 15.38 4.01 36.40
CA GLY A 572 14.26 3.09 36.65
C GLY A 572 13.35 3.50 37.81
N ARG A 573 13.55 4.69 38.40
CA ARG A 573 12.76 5.15 39.56
C ARG A 573 11.36 5.57 39.11
N ILE A 574 10.34 5.04 39.79
CA ILE A 574 8.93 5.39 39.62
C ILE A 574 8.45 6.20 40.83
N ILE A 575 7.69 7.26 40.58
CA ILE A 575 7.04 8.11 41.58
C ILE A 575 5.53 8.05 41.30
N GLY A 576 4.74 7.70 42.32
CA GLY A 576 3.30 7.48 42.14
C GLY A 576 3.02 6.21 41.32
N THR A 577 1.98 6.26 40.48
CA THR A 577 1.61 5.17 39.57
C THR A 577 2.47 5.23 38.31
N ASP A 578 3.08 4.12 37.89
CA ASP A 578 3.88 4.10 36.64
C ASP A 578 3.02 4.49 35.42
N PRO A 579 3.32 5.62 34.74
CA PRO A 579 2.57 6.05 33.56
C PRO A 579 2.64 5.08 32.38
N LEU A 580 3.68 4.24 32.33
CA LEU A 580 3.90 3.30 31.23
C LEU A 580 3.29 1.91 31.45
N ALA A 581 2.89 1.57 32.68
CA ALA A 581 2.35 0.26 33.01
C ALA A 581 1.16 -0.17 32.12
N PRO A 582 0.19 0.71 31.76
CA PRO A 582 -0.93 0.34 30.89
C PRO A 582 -0.52 -0.08 29.47
N PHE A 583 0.67 0.29 29.01
CA PHE A 583 1.16 0.03 27.65
C PHE A 583 1.94 -1.29 27.52
N GLY A 584 2.02 -2.04 28.61
CA GLY A 584 2.61 -3.37 28.66
C GLY A 584 4.13 -3.37 28.79
N GLU A 585 4.68 -4.58 28.92
CA GLU A 585 6.12 -4.79 29.01
C GLU A 585 6.83 -4.19 27.79
N GLY A 586 8.04 -3.67 27.98
CA GLY A 586 8.87 -3.04 26.93
C GLY A 586 8.45 -1.63 26.50
N ALA A 587 7.37 -1.05 27.04
CA ALA A 587 7.01 0.34 26.79
C ALA A 587 8.15 1.31 27.20
N ALA A 588 8.75 1.09 28.38
CA ALA A 588 9.88 1.88 28.86
C ALA A 588 11.11 1.79 27.92
N ASP A 589 11.38 0.62 27.35
CA ASP A 589 12.49 0.44 26.41
C ASP A 589 12.23 1.13 25.07
N ALA A 590 11.00 1.07 24.57
CA ALA A 590 10.59 1.77 23.36
C ALA A 590 10.71 3.30 23.53
N VAL A 591 10.24 3.83 24.66
CA VAL A 591 10.32 5.26 24.97
C VAL A 591 11.77 5.70 25.17
N ARG A 592 12.57 4.93 25.92
CA ARG A 592 14.00 5.21 26.14
C ARG A 592 14.78 5.16 24.83
N ARG A 593 14.43 4.26 23.91
CA ARG A 593 15.05 4.21 22.58
C ARG A 593 14.81 5.51 21.82
N THR A 594 13.57 5.97 21.73
CA THR A 594 13.20 7.19 21.01
C THR A 594 13.81 8.44 21.65
N ASP A 595 13.93 8.53 22.98
CA ASP A 595 14.56 9.69 23.63
C ASP A 595 16.00 9.96 23.13
N ARG A 596 16.71 8.92 22.70
CA ARG A 596 18.08 9.02 22.19
C ARG A 596 18.18 9.59 20.78
N PHE A 597 17.07 9.66 20.04
CA PHE A 597 17.10 10.17 18.67
C PHE A 597 17.39 11.67 18.67
N PRO A 598 18.35 12.13 17.85
CA PRO A 598 18.67 13.56 17.70
C PRO A 598 17.45 14.44 17.43
N HIS A 599 16.53 14.01 16.56
CA HIS A 599 15.36 14.79 16.16
C HIS A 599 14.08 14.46 16.95
N THR A 600 14.19 13.80 18.11
CA THR A 600 13.04 13.67 19.01
C THR A 600 12.56 15.04 19.46
N ALA A 601 11.24 15.25 19.41
CA ALA A 601 10.64 16.52 19.76
C ALA A 601 10.88 16.89 21.24
N ASP A 602 10.70 18.16 21.57
CA ASP A 602 10.83 18.65 22.95
C ASP A 602 9.92 17.87 23.90
N LEU A 603 8.66 17.71 23.52
CA LEU A 603 7.70 16.85 24.17
C LEU A 603 7.12 15.84 23.19
N MET A 604 7.16 14.57 23.56
CA MET A 604 6.41 13.51 22.90
C MET A 604 5.19 13.18 23.75
N VAL A 605 4.01 13.11 23.14
CA VAL A 605 2.72 12.96 23.82
C VAL A 605 2.04 11.69 23.31
N ASN A 606 1.85 10.69 24.15
CA ASN A 606 1.03 9.53 23.79
C ASN A 606 -0.38 9.72 24.34
N SER A 607 -1.40 9.51 23.52
CA SER A 607 -2.77 9.60 24.02
C SER A 607 -3.10 8.45 24.99
N ALA A 608 -4.20 8.59 25.70
CA ALA A 608 -4.69 7.58 26.62
C ALA A 608 -5.08 6.29 25.86
N TYR A 609 -4.90 5.16 26.53
CA TYR A 609 -5.20 3.83 26.05
C TYR A 609 -6.13 3.12 27.04
N ASP A 610 -7.24 2.57 26.55
CA ASP A 610 -8.14 1.72 27.32
C ASP A 610 -7.82 0.24 27.07
N PRO A 611 -7.28 -0.49 28.06
CA PRO A 611 -6.91 -1.89 27.90
C PRO A 611 -8.11 -2.85 27.76
N VAL A 612 -9.30 -2.42 28.19
CA VAL A 612 -10.52 -3.25 28.11
C VAL A 612 -11.07 -3.23 26.69
N THR A 613 -11.19 -2.04 26.10
CA THR A 613 -11.76 -1.87 24.76
C THR A 613 -10.71 -1.92 23.65
N GLY A 614 -9.44 -1.81 24.00
CA GLY A 614 -8.35 -1.66 23.04
C GLY A 614 -8.26 -0.25 22.45
N ALA A 615 -9.05 0.71 22.95
CA ALA A 615 -9.24 1.99 22.29
C ALA A 615 -8.14 3.01 22.59
N VAL A 616 -7.81 3.85 21.60
CA VAL A 616 -6.91 4.99 21.75
C VAL A 616 -7.54 6.26 21.18
N HIS A 617 -7.03 7.42 21.57
CA HIS A 617 -7.51 8.71 21.06
C HIS A 617 -6.56 9.28 20.03
N ALA A 618 -6.91 9.18 18.75
CA ALA A 618 -6.12 9.79 17.68
C ALA A 618 -6.15 11.32 17.80
N PHE A 619 -4.99 11.96 17.72
CA PHE A 619 -4.89 13.41 17.52
C PHE A 619 -5.20 13.82 16.07
N GLU A 620 -5.39 12.85 15.18
CA GLU A 620 -5.82 13.01 13.80
C GLU A 620 -7.28 12.61 13.57
N GLU A 621 -7.84 12.99 12.42
CA GLU A 621 -9.20 12.58 12.00
C GLU A 621 -9.27 11.12 11.52
N GLN A 622 -8.92 10.19 12.41
CA GLN A 622 -8.87 8.76 12.15
C GLN A 622 -9.50 7.99 13.32
N ILE A 623 -10.40 7.04 13.02
CA ILE A 623 -11.10 6.21 14.04
C ILE A 623 -10.54 4.79 14.15
N GLY A 624 -9.81 4.35 13.13
CA GLY A 624 -8.75 3.35 13.30
C GLY A 624 -7.43 4.11 13.34
N SER A 625 -6.64 3.95 14.38
CA SER A 625 -5.45 4.75 14.61
C SER A 625 -4.24 3.87 14.86
N HIS A 626 -3.09 4.35 14.42
CA HIS A 626 -1.78 3.83 14.74
C HIS A 626 -0.82 5.02 14.85
N GLY A 627 0.34 4.84 15.48
CA GLY A 627 1.39 5.84 15.54
C GLY A 627 2.12 5.95 16.87
N GLY A 628 1.44 5.57 17.96
CA GLY A 628 2.00 5.55 19.31
C GLY A 628 1.94 4.15 19.93
N LEU A 629 1.93 4.12 21.26
CA LEU A 629 1.69 2.93 22.06
C LEU A 629 0.20 2.78 22.41
N GLY A 630 -0.24 1.53 22.57
CA GLY A 630 -1.54 1.12 23.10
C GLY A 630 -2.36 0.28 22.10
N GLY A 631 -2.84 -0.88 22.55
CA GLY A 631 -3.80 -1.70 21.81
C GLY A 631 -3.20 -2.49 20.64
N ALA A 632 -4.04 -2.79 19.65
CA ALA A 632 -3.68 -3.66 18.53
C ALA A 632 -2.68 -3.02 17.55
N GLN A 633 -2.52 -1.69 17.55
CA GLN A 633 -1.56 -1.00 16.68
C GLN A 633 -0.12 -1.50 16.85
N ASN A 634 0.27 -1.88 18.07
CA ASN A 634 1.63 -2.35 18.37
C ASN A 634 1.80 -3.87 18.22
N ARG A 635 0.80 -4.58 17.68
CA ARG A 635 0.83 -6.06 17.54
C ARG A 635 0.68 -6.52 16.08
N PRO A 636 1.62 -6.16 15.19
CA PRO A 636 1.73 -6.72 13.85
C PRO A 636 2.14 -8.20 13.84
N PHE A 637 2.28 -8.80 12.64
CA PHE A 637 2.57 -10.22 12.48
C PHE A 637 3.56 -10.55 11.35
N LEU A 638 4.14 -11.74 11.42
CA LEU A 638 4.78 -12.47 10.33
C LEU A 638 4.02 -13.78 10.11
N LEU A 639 3.53 -14.04 8.89
CA LEU A 639 3.00 -15.33 8.45
C LEU A 639 3.98 -15.93 7.45
N TRP A 640 4.67 -16.97 7.87
CA TRP A 640 5.87 -17.45 7.17
C TRP A 640 5.84 -18.96 6.92
N PRO A 641 6.39 -19.47 5.79
CA PRO A 641 6.41 -20.90 5.48
C PRO A 641 7.19 -21.73 6.50
N MET A 642 6.62 -22.84 6.97
CA MET A 642 7.23 -23.69 8.01
C MET A 642 8.61 -24.27 7.67
N GLU A 643 9.01 -24.24 6.40
CA GLU A 643 10.34 -24.68 5.93
C GLU A 643 11.46 -23.66 6.23
N LEU A 644 11.13 -22.42 6.61
CA LEU A 644 12.10 -21.42 7.00
C LEU A 644 12.46 -21.54 8.49
N THR A 645 13.61 -21.00 8.89
CA THR A 645 13.97 -20.97 10.32
C THR A 645 13.03 -20.04 11.10
N PRO A 646 12.49 -20.44 12.27
CA PRO A 646 11.61 -19.58 13.08
C PRO A 646 12.18 -18.18 13.36
N PRO A 647 11.37 -17.09 13.33
CA PRO A 647 11.82 -15.72 13.55
C PRO A 647 12.65 -15.53 14.83
N THR A 648 12.18 -16.13 15.92
CA THR A 648 12.77 -16.07 17.26
C THR A 648 12.86 -17.46 17.86
N ALA A 649 13.64 -17.61 18.95
CA ALA A 649 13.58 -18.82 19.77
C ALA A 649 12.22 -18.93 20.47
N ASP A 650 11.85 -20.14 20.90
CA ASP A 650 10.59 -20.37 21.59
C ASP A 650 10.50 -19.51 22.87
N GLY A 651 9.44 -18.70 22.97
CA GLY A 651 9.20 -17.81 24.10
C GLY A 651 9.75 -16.38 23.95
N GLU A 652 10.54 -16.08 22.92
CA GLU A 652 11.05 -14.74 22.68
C GLU A 652 10.13 -13.90 21.77
N LEU A 653 9.85 -12.66 22.17
CA LEU A 653 9.06 -11.71 21.39
C LEU A 653 9.95 -10.85 20.48
N LEU A 654 9.72 -10.93 19.18
CA LEU A 654 10.34 -10.06 18.19
C LEU A 654 9.92 -8.59 18.45
N THR A 655 10.89 -7.70 18.66
CA THR A 655 10.63 -6.29 19.02
C THR A 655 11.35 -5.34 18.05
N GLY A 656 10.59 -4.44 17.44
CA GLY A 656 11.08 -3.39 16.55
C GLY A 656 11.39 -3.88 15.13
N ALA A 657 11.35 -2.94 14.20
CA ALA A 657 11.50 -3.20 12.76
C ALA A 657 12.90 -3.74 12.39
N GLU A 658 13.94 -3.35 13.13
CA GLU A 658 15.32 -3.80 12.89
C GLU A 658 15.51 -5.29 13.17
N GLN A 659 14.77 -5.87 14.14
CA GLN A 659 14.80 -7.32 14.36
C GLN A 659 14.10 -8.07 13.22
N VAL A 660 12.98 -7.53 12.72
CA VAL A 660 12.29 -8.07 11.54
C VAL A 660 13.23 -8.08 10.33
N HIS A 661 13.99 -7.00 10.08
CA HIS A 661 14.98 -6.95 9.01
C HIS A 661 15.99 -8.10 9.10
N ARG A 662 16.52 -8.37 10.29
CA ARG A 662 17.47 -9.49 10.52
C ARG A 662 16.86 -10.84 10.18
N VAL A 663 15.58 -11.06 10.54
CA VAL A 663 14.82 -12.26 10.18
C VAL A 663 14.66 -12.38 8.66
N LEU A 664 14.18 -11.33 7.98
CA LEU A 664 13.96 -11.39 6.53
C LEU A 664 15.26 -11.59 5.77
N ARG A 665 16.34 -10.94 6.21
CA ARG A 665 17.68 -11.10 5.64
C ARG A 665 18.23 -12.51 5.86
N ARG A 666 17.96 -13.13 7.02
CA ARG A 666 18.29 -14.54 7.26
C ARG A 666 17.53 -15.46 6.31
N TRP A 667 16.22 -15.28 6.15
CA TRP A 667 15.42 -16.07 5.20
C TRP A 667 15.85 -15.91 3.74
N LEU A 668 16.28 -14.71 3.32
CA LEU A 668 16.87 -14.51 2.00
C LEU A 668 18.16 -15.32 1.82
N ARG A 669 19.02 -15.37 2.85
CA ARG A 669 20.23 -16.21 2.85
C ARG A 669 19.90 -17.70 2.82
N GLU A 670 18.92 -18.15 3.60
CA GLU A 670 18.43 -19.54 3.59
C GLU A 670 17.91 -19.94 2.20
N ALA A 671 17.14 -19.07 1.55
CA ALA A 671 16.63 -19.28 0.20
C ALA A 671 17.75 -19.35 -0.84
N ALA A 672 18.81 -18.54 -0.69
CA ALA A 672 19.98 -18.58 -1.55
C ALA A 672 20.87 -19.81 -1.30
N ALA A 673 20.96 -20.28 -0.05
CA ALA A 673 21.83 -21.37 0.39
C ALA A 673 21.26 -22.77 0.12
N ALA A 674 19.95 -22.91 -0.11
CA ALA A 674 19.27 -24.19 -0.41
C ALA A 674 19.76 -24.93 -1.68
N GLN A 675 20.89 -24.51 -2.27
CA GLN A 675 21.56 -25.11 -3.43
C GLN A 675 23.08 -25.23 -3.33
N GLN A 676 23.73 -25.07 -2.16
CA GLN A 676 25.09 -25.62 -2.04
C GLN A 676 24.98 -27.09 -1.60
N PRO A 677 25.04 -28.09 -2.52
CA PRO A 677 25.36 -29.43 -2.07
C PRO A 677 26.74 -29.37 -1.40
N LEU A 678 26.85 -30.00 -0.23
CA LEU A 678 28.10 -30.51 0.32
C LEU A 678 28.73 -31.45 -0.73
N SER A 679 29.41 -30.89 -1.72
CA SER A 679 30.10 -31.66 -2.77
C SER A 679 31.56 -31.22 -2.93
N ALA A 680 32.11 -30.51 -1.95
CA ALA A 680 33.54 -30.17 -1.91
C ALA A 680 34.35 -31.10 -0.98
N GLU A 681 33.71 -31.79 -0.03
CA GLU A 681 34.44 -32.64 0.93
C GLU A 681 34.53 -34.13 0.56
N THR A 682 33.79 -34.60 -0.46
CA THR A 682 33.78 -36.04 -0.81
C THR A 682 34.66 -36.40 -2.01
N ASP A 683 35.13 -35.41 -2.80
CA ASP A 683 36.04 -35.66 -3.93
C ASP A 683 37.54 -35.62 -3.54
N GLU A 684 37.88 -35.13 -2.35
CA GLU A 684 39.27 -35.14 -1.85
C GLU A 684 39.65 -36.46 -1.17
N ILE A 685 38.65 -37.24 -0.72
CA ILE A 685 38.87 -38.59 -0.14
C ILE A 685 38.93 -39.66 -1.24
N ARG A 686 38.47 -39.37 -2.46
CA ARG A 686 38.56 -40.29 -3.62
C ARG A 686 39.81 -40.10 -4.47
N ARG A 687 40.66 -39.12 -4.12
CA ARG A 687 41.95 -38.82 -4.77
C ARG A 687 43.15 -39.01 -3.84
N ARG A 688 42.98 -39.72 -2.71
CA ARG A 688 44.09 -40.18 -1.87
C ARG A 688 44.14 -41.70 -1.83
#